data_AF-A0A535H940-F1
#
_entry.id   AF-A0A535H940-F1
#
_cell.length_a   1.000
_cell.length_b   1.000
_cell.length_c   1.000
_cell.angle_alpha   90.00
_cell.angle_beta   90.00
_cell.angle_gamma   90.00
#
_symmetry.space_group_name_H-M   'P 1'
#
loop_
_entity.id
_entity.type
_entity.pdbx_description
1 polymer ?
#
loop_
_entity_poly.entity_id
_entity_poly.type
_entity_poly.pdbx_seq_one_letter_code
_entity_poly.pdbx_strand_id
1 'polypeptide(L)'
;MVSSHLYCSICGAANRAQATFCNTCGRPLRTDISSKQYLLVGSAPSTRIGLLTSNHLLKRRYRILRPIGKGGMGVVYKAEDRLFQNRPVAVKEMNQHGLSPRELIEAIESFEREAYLLVDLSHPSLPKIHDHFEEGGRWYLVMDFIEGENLEKYLEKAPGGRLPLKETLKIGMKLSHVLHYLHSHRPPIIFRDLKPTNVMRTPTGEIYLIDFGIARLFKAGQAQDTVSYGSVGYAAPEQFGKLTTPQSDIYSLGALLHQLLSGYDPGANTPNPFTFPPLSRVPAKLEGLVGQMVEMNATNRPGSMAAVYQELQGIEAQLVRKTPLPPTRSTHTAAVSKQRMLSPSQIPARSQPSKKISRRAVIIGMAALGLAVAGGGMELWVFAPHPLYTYGGHSESVNAVTWSPDGYRIASGSADGTVQVWGAENGNLVYTYPGHFQSVDAVAWSPNGMYIASGGGDGTVQVWGATDGNHVYVYRGHTARVNALGWSPDGTRIASGSDDGTAQAWDAEDGGHVFSYRGHFGYAVRALAWSPTSARIASGGADGTVQVWNVADGNNVYTYRGHTQYVDINSVAWSPGGTRIVSGSDDGTAQVWDAADGGHAYMYHGHSDYYLGHAITHAAVNSVTWSPGGTRIASGSSDKTVQVWQDEG
;
A
#
# COMPACT_ATOMS: atom_id res chain seq x y z
N MET A 1 8.70 33.28 34.10
CA MET A 1 8.42 33.52 32.67
C MET A 1 8.21 32.17 32.02
N VAL A 2 6.97 31.83 31.63
CA VAL A 2 6.66 30.55 31.00
C VAL A 2 7.17 30.62 29.56
N SER A 3 8.09 29.72 29.20
CA SER A 3 8.67 29.66 27.85
C SER A 3 7.57 29.34 26.83
N SER A 4 7.28 30.25 25.91
CA SER A 4 6.37 29.98 24.79
C SER A 4 7.01 28.99 23.82
N HIS A 5 6.23 28.02 23.35
CA HIS A 5 6.65 27.03 22.38
C HIS A 5 5.95 27.27 21.04
N LEU A 6 6.68 27.07 19.96
CA LEU A 6 6.19 27.17 18.59
C LEU A 6 6.07 25.76 18.02
N TYR A 7 4.88 25.37 17.60
CA TYR A 7 4.61 24.01 17.16
C TYR A 7 4.84 23.88 15.66
N CYS A 8 5.53 22.81 15.25
CA CYS A 8 5.77 22.55 13.83
C CYS A 8 4.46 22.21 13.13
N SER A 9 4.12 22.95 12.08
CA SER A 9 2.89 22.74 11.29
C SER A 9 2.89 21.44 10.46
N ILE A 10 4.02 20.75 10.39
CA ILE A 10 4.18 19.48 9.65
C ILE A 10 4.09 18.28 10.59
N CYS A 11 4.85 18.27 11.69
CA CYS A 11 4.94 17.10 12.58
C CYS A 11 4.40 17.32 14.00
N GLY A 12 3.93 18.52 14.32
CA GLY A 12 3.34 18.84 15.63
C GLY A 12 4.34 18.96 16.79
N ALA A 13 5.64 18.81 16.56
CA ALA A 13 6.65 18.92 17.61
C ALA A 13 6.73 20.33 18.20
N ALA A 14 6.89 20.42 19.52
CA ALA A 14 7.08 21.68 20.23
C ALA A 14 8.53 22.16 20.12
N ASN A 15 8.72 23.37 19.61
CA ASN A 15 10.03 23.99 19.45
C ASN A 15 10.13 25.23 20.34
N ARG A 16 11.35 25.67 20.65
CA ARG A 16 11.54 26.96 21.33
C ARG A 16 11.04 28.08 20.41
N ALA A 17 10.45 29.14 20.97
CA ALA A 17 9.91 30.26 20.16
C ALA A 17 10.91 30.89 19.18
N GLN A 18 12.22 30.75 19.42
CA GLN A 18 13.29 31.27 18.56
C GLN A 18 13.80 30.26 17.52
N ALA A 19 13.27 29.03 17.50
CA ALA A 19 13.70 28.01 16.54
C ALA A 19 13.18 28.39 15.14
N THR A 20 14.10 28.46 14.17
CA THR A 20 13.79 28.67 12.74
C THR A 20 13.54 27.37 12.00
N PHE A 21 13.97 26.24 12.57
CA PHE A 21 13.75 24.89 12.06
C PHE A 21 13.24 23.99 13.18
N CYS A 22 12.40 23.02 12.81
CA CYS A 22 11.88 22.04 13.75
C CYS A 22 12.99 21.09 14.20
N ASN A 23 13.17 20.95 15.51
CA ASN A 23 14.18 20.07 16.10
C ASN A 23 13.93 18.56 15.82
N THR A 24 12.70 18.17 15.49
CA THR A 24 12.33 16.78 15.24
C THR A 24 12.42 16.41 13.77
N CYS A 25 11.91 17.25 12.85
CA CYS A 25 11.83 16.91 11.43
C CYS A 25 12.75 17.75 10.52
N GLY A 26 13.53 18.68 11.09
CA GLY A 26 14.51 19.50 10.36
C GLY A 26 13.91 20.53 9.39
N ARG A 27 12.58 20.66 9.32
CA ARG A 27 11.89 21.57 8.39
C ARG A 27 11.77 23.00 8.94
N PRO A 28 11.72 24.04 8.09
CA PRO A 28 11.56 25.41 8.54
C PRO A 28 10.24 25.61 9.32
N LEU A 29 10.29 26.30 10.45
CA LEU A 29 9.11 26.72 11.19
C LEU A 29 8.60 28.01 10.55
N ARG A 30 7.43 27.97 9.89
CA ARG A 30 6.93 29.08 9.07
C ARG A 30 6.73 30.35 9.92
N THR A 31 7.54 31.37 9.63
CA THR A 31 7.25 32.77 9.95
C THR A 31 6.99 33.50 8.63
N ASP A 32 5.74 33.53 8.17
CA ASP A 32 5.22 34.63 7.33
C ASP A 32 3.72 34.43 7.06
N ILE A 33 2.92 35.17 7.82
CA ILE A 33 1.50 35.42 7.57
C ILE A 33 1.47 36.67 6.68
N SER A 34 1.63 36.55 5.37
CA SER A 34 1.51 37.73 4.48
C SER A 34 1.11 37.50 3.01
N SER A 35 0.86 36.27 2.54
CA SER A 35 0.61 36.04 1.10
C SER A 35 -0.73 35.43 0.70
N LYS A 36 -1.71 35.33 1.61
CA LYS A 36 -3.12 35.04 1.26
C LYS A 36 -4.07 36.04 1.90
N GLN A 37 -4.05 37.28 1.42
CA GLN A 37 -5.21 38.16 1.54
C GLN A 37 -6.34 37.56 0.70
N TYR A 38 -7.26 36.84 1.35
CA TYR A 38 -8.60 36.67 0.81
C TYR A 38 -9.17 38.07 0.63
N LEU A 39 -9.35 38.47 -0.62
CA LEU A 39 -10.10 39.66 -1.00
C LEU A 39 -11.52 39.53 -0.45
N LEU A 40 -11.74 40.08 0.75
CA LEU A 40 -13.05 40.45 1.25
C LEU A 40 -13.58 41.57 0.34
N VAL A 41 -14.16 41.18 -0.79
CA VAL A 41 -14.93 42.09 -1.65
C VAL A 41 -16.37 41.60 -1.69
N GLY A 42 -17.23 42.39 -1.05
CA GLY A 42 -18.63 42.54 -1.46
C GLY A 42 -19.61 41.51 -0.93
N SER A 43 -20.45 41.95 0.03
CA SER A 43 -21.82 41.47 0.26
C SER A 43 -22.04 39.95 0.24
N ALA A 44 -22.03 39.34 1.43
CA ALA A 44 -22.39 37.95 1.66
C ALA A 44 -23.66 37.55 0.87
N PRO A 45 -23.55 36.77 -0.22
CA PRO A 45 -24.70 36.16 -0.85
C PRO A 45 -25.27 35.17 0.17
N SER A 46 -26.59 35.23 0.42
CA SER A 46 -27.30 34.47 1.45
C SER A 46 -26.61 33.16 1.85
N THR A 47 -26.18 33.08 3.10
CA THR A 47 -25.50 31.93 3.73
C THR A 47 -26.43 30.72 3.98
N ARG A 48 -27.57 30.64 3.29
CA ARG A 48 -28.47 29.49 3.32
C ARG A 48 -27.92 28.39 2.41
N ILE A 49 -27.54 27.27 3.00
CA ILE A 49 -27.27 25.99 2.33
C ILE A 49 -28.57 25.33 1.85
N GLY A 50 -28.51 24.44 0.87
CA GLY A 50 -29.71 23.72 0.40
C GLY A 50 -30.48 24.43 -0.71
N LEU A 51 -29.88 25.42 -1.37
CA LEU A 51 -30.55 26.23 -2.39
C LEU A 51 -30.31 25.71 -3.81
N LEU A 52 -29.45 24.71 -4.00
CA LEU A 52 -29.21 24.15 -5.33
C LEU A 52 -30.47 23.41 -5.81
N THR A 53 -31.04 23.88 -6.91
CA THR A 53 -32.22 23.29 -7.54
C THR A 53 -31.83 22.14 -8.45
N SER A 54 -32.83 21.31 -8.82
CA SER A 54 -32.64 20.29 -9.83
C SER A 54 -32.16 20.91 -11.15
N ASN A 55 -31.22 20.25 -11.81
CA ASN A 55 -30.48 20.69 -13.00
C ASN A 55 -29.47 21.84 -12.80
N HIS A 56 -29.26 22.32 -11.58
CA HIS A 56 -28.14 23.22 -11.32
C HIS A 56 -26.81 22.54 -11.69
N LEU A 57 -25.93 23.25 -12.39
CA LEU A 57 -24.70 22.68 -12.94
C LEU A 57 -23.47 23.30 -12.28
N LEU A 58 -22.81 22.53 -11.41
CA LEU A 58 -21.58 22.96 -10.74
C LEU A 58 -20.35 22.64 -11.59
N LYS A 59 -19.37 23.54 -11.63
CA LYS A 59 -18.10 23.40 -12.40
C LYS A 59 -18.34 23.04 -13.87
N ARG A 60 -19.50 23.40 -14.42
CA ARG A 60 -20.00 22.96 -15.75
C ARG A 60 -20.03 21.45 -15.97
N ARG A 61 -19.95 20.65 -14.89
CA ARG A 61 -19.73 19.20 -14.92
C ARG A 61 -20.75 18.43 -14.11
N TYR A 62 -21.03 18.86 -12.88
CA TYR A 62 -21.88 18.13 -11.94
C TYR A 62 -23.30 18.67 -11.98
N ARG A 63 -24.22 17.88 -12.53
CA ARG A 63 -25.63 18.25 -12.63
C ARG A 63 -26.38 17.76 -11.39
N ILE A 64 -26.81 18.69 -10.53
CA ILE A 64 -27.58 18.39 -9.33
C ILE A 64 -28.93 17.78 -9.72
N LEU A 65 -29.29 16.64 -9.12
CA LEU A 65 -30.58 16.00 -9.31
C LEU A 65 -31.55 16.39 -8.19
N ARG A 66 -31.16 16.14 -6.93
CA ARG A 66 -31.97 16.40 -5.73
C ARG A 66 -31.13 16.40 -4.45
N PRO A 67 -31.56 17.11 -3.38
CA PRO A 67 -30.98 16.92 -2.05
C PRO A 67 -31.30 15.52 -1.51
N ILE A 68 -30.35 14.91 -0.80
CA ILE A 68 -30.47 13.57 -0.20
C ILE A 68 -30.22 13.55 1.30
N GLY A 69 -29.59 14.58 1.86
CA GLY A 69 -29.38 14.71 3.30
C GLY A 69 -29.05 16.15 3.71
N LYS A 70 -29.44 16.54 4.92
CA LYS A 70 -29.11 17.83 5.52
C LYS A 70 -28.76 17.62 6.99
N GLY A 71 -27.62 18.13 7.42
CA GLY A 71 -27.12 17.99 8.79
C GLY A 71 -26.33 19.21 9.24
N GLY A 72 -25.74 19.15 10.44
CA GLY A 72 -24.95 20.26 11.01
C GLY A 72 -23.75 20.69 10.15
N MET A 73 -23.24 19.79 9.31
CA MET A 73 -22.04 19.99 8.50
C MET A 73 -22.32 20.46 7.06
N GLY A 74 -23.58 20.51 6.62
CA GLY A 74 -23.89 20.84 5.22
C GLY A 74 -25.14 20.17 4.64
N VAL A 75 -25.28 20.27 3.33
CA VAL A 75 -26.30 19.56 2.52
C VAL A 75 -25.59 18.63 1.56
N VAL A 76 -26.07 17.39 1.47
CA VAL A 76 -25.60 16.41 0.47
C VAL A 76 -26.66 16.30 -0.62
N TYR A 77 -26.22 16.39 -1.87
CA TYR A 77 -27.03 16.25 -3.07
C TYR A 77 -26.63 15.02 -3.86
N LYS A 78 -27.60 14.36 -4.48
CA LYS A 78 -27.33 13.42 -5.58
C LYS A 78 -27.13 14.24 -6.86
N ALA A 79 -26.07 13.96 -7.59
CA ALA A 79 -25.74 14.61 -8.86
C ALA A 79 -25.25 13.60 -9.90
N GLU A 80 -25.13 14.03 -11.14
CA GLU A 80 -24.49 13.28 -12.22
C GLU A 80 -23.21 13.95 -12.67
N ASP A 81 -22.16 13.15 -12.85
CA ASP A 81 -20.89 13.57 -13.44
C ASP A 81 -20.95 13.43 -14.96
N ARG A 82 -21.14 14.56 -15.65
CA ARG A 82 -21.34 14.58 -17.11
C ARG A 82 -20.08 14.20 -17.91
N LEU A 83 -18.90 14.25 -17.31
CA LEU A 83 -17.66 13.88 -17.98
C LEU A 83 -17.48 12.36 -18.06
N PHE A 84 -18.10 11.62 -17.14
CA PHE A 84 -18.02 10.17 -17.04
C PHE A 84 -19.38 9.52 -17.25
N GLN A 85 -19.95 9.68 -18.44
CA GLN A 85 -21.22 9.04 -18.86
C GLN A 85 -22.39 9.23 -17.86
N ASN A 86 -22.50 10.41 -17.23
CA ASN A 86 -23.52 10.72 -16.23
C ASN A 86 -23.50 9.80 -15.00
N ARG A 87 -22.31 9.33 -14.60
CA ARG A 87 -22.12 8.55 -13.37
C ARG A 87 -22.76 9.25 -12.17
N PRO A 88 -23.54 8.56 -11.32
CA PRO A 88 -24.11 9.15 -10.11
C PRO A 88 -23.01 9.43 -9.08
N VAL A 89 -23.03 10.63 -8.52
CA VAL A 89 -22.11 11.09 -7.47
C VAL A 89 -22.88 11.79 -6.35
N ALA A 90 -22.30 11.79 -5.15
CA ALA A 90 -22.78 12.61 -4.05
C ALA A 90 -21.95 13.90 -3.98
N VAL A 91 -22.62 15.05 -3.93
CA VAL A 91 -21.98 16.36 -3.75
C VAL A 91 -22.36 16.89 -2.39
N LYS A 92 -21.36 17.05 -1.51
CA LYS A 92 -21.53 17.65 -0.19
C LYS A 92 -21.17 19.12 -0.25
N GLU A 93 -22.16 19.97 0.01
CA GLU A 93 -22.01 21.42 0.19
C GLU A 93 -21.76 21.73 1.66
N MET A 94 -20.67 22.45 1.95
CA MET A 94 -20.32 22.86 3.32
C MET A 94 -21.29 23.91 3.88
N ASN A 95 -21.66 23.78 5.16
CA ASN A 95 -22.34 24.85 5.90
C ASN A 95 -21.37 25.96 6.34
N GLN A 96 -21.59 27.18 5.87
CA GLN A 96 -20.82 28.37 6.25
C GLN A 96 -21.66 29.40 7.04
N HIS A 97 -22.89 29.05 7.42
CA HIS A 97 -23.81 29.97 8.08
C HIS A 97 -23.39 30.27 9.52
N GLY A 98 -23.28 31.56 9.86
CA GLY A 98 -23.03 32.00 11.24
C GLY A 98 -21.57 31.98 11.69
N LEU A 99 -20.61 31.75 10.78
CA LEU A 99 -19.18 31.77 11.07
C LEU A 99 -18.61 33.20 10.98
N SER A 100 -17.77 33.58 11.94
CA SER A 100 -16.92 34.77 11.85
C SER A 100 -15.85 34.62 10.76
N PRO A 101 -15.23 35.71 10.26
CA PRO A 101 -14.19 35.62 9.22
C PRO A 101 -13.02 34.69 9.57
N ARG A 102 -12.65 34.60 10.85
CA ARG A 102 -11.59 33.69 11.32
C ARG A 102 -12.05 32.24 11.31
N GLU A 103 -13.24 31.96 11.83
CA GLU A 103 -13.83 30.62 11.83
C GLU A 103 -14.07 30.10 10.41
N LEU A 104 -14.39 30.99 9.47
CA LEU A 104 -14.53 30.65 8.05
C LEU A 104 -13.20 30.19 7.44
N ILE A 105 -12.10 30.91 7.70
CA ILE A 105 -10.76 30.50 7.22
C ILE A 105 -10.37 29.14 7.81
N GLU A 106 -10.55 28.97 9.12
CA GLU A 106 -10.21 27.72 9.81
C GLU A 106 -11.10 26.54 9.33
N ALA A 107 -12.38 26.78 9.03
CA ALA A 107 -13.29 25.79 8.46
C ALA A 107 -12.91 25.39 7.03
N ILE A 108 -12.52 26.35 6.19
CA ILE A 108 -12.02 26.09 4.84
C ILE A 108 -10.76 25.25 4.88
N GLU A 109 -9.76 25.65 5.68
CA GLU A 109 -8.52 24.88 5.81
C GLU A 109 -8.75 23.47 6.36
N SER A 110 -9.71 23.30 7.29
CA SER A 110 -10.07 21.98 7.82
C SER A 110 -10.71 21.08 6.78
N PHE A 111 -11.56 21.65 5.94
CA PHE A 111 -12.19 20.95 4.83
C PHE A 111 -11.21 20.58 3.73
N GLU A 112 -10.29 21.48 3.38
CA GLU A 112 -9.20 21.15 2.47
C GLU A 112 -8.35 20.01 3.05
N ARG A 113 -7.94 20.10 4.33
CA ARG A 113 -7.20 19.03 5.01
C ARG A 113 -7.92 17.69 4.94
N GLU A 114 -9.24 17.65 5.17
CA GLU A 114 -9.98 16.40 5.08
C GLU A 114 -10.17 15.92 3.63
N ALA A 115 -10.46 16.81 2.68
CA ALA A 115 -10.51 16.44 1.27
C ALA A 115 -9.17 15.80 0.84
N TYR A 116 -8.04 16.35 1.27
CA TYR A 116 -6.72 15.74 1.05
C TYR A 116 -6.55 14.40 1.77
N LEU A 117 -6.94 14.31 3.06
CA LEU A 117 -6.85 13.04 3.80
C LEU A 117 -7.68 11.93 3.15
N LEU A 118 -8.85 12.25 2.60
CA LEU A 118 -9.79 11.27 2.04
C LEU A 118 -9.49 10.90 0.58
N VAL A 119 -8.75 11.72 -0.17
CA VAL A 119 -8.36 11.43 -1.56
C VAL A 119 -7.42 10.23 -1.65
N ASP A 120 -6.54 10.05 -0.66
CA ASP A 120 -5.55 8.97 -0.62
C ASP A 120 -6.07 7.67 0.01
N LEU A 121 -7.27 7.70 0.61
CA LEU A 121 -7.89 6.52 1.20
C LEU A 121 -8.52 5.63 0.12
N SER A 122 -8.15 4.35 0.15
CA SER A 122 -8.68 3.33 -0.75
C SER A 122 -9.08 2.11 0.06
N HIS A 123 -10.34 2.08 0.49
CA HIS A 123 -10.93 0.95 1.22
C HIS A 123 -12.36 0.70 0.70
N PRO A 124 -12.79 -0.57 0.50
CA PRO A 124 -14.09 -0.90 -0.10
C PRO A 124 -15.30 -0.40 0.71
N SER A 125 -15.13 -0.11 1.99
CA SER A 125 -16.15 0.48 2.87
C SER A 125 -16.00 1.99 3.09
N LEU A 126 -15.22 2.69 2.25
CA LEU A 126 -15.12 4.14 2.24
C LEU A 126 -15.55 4.69 0.87
N PRO A 127 -16.35 5.78 0.81
CA PRO A 127 -16.64 6.45 -0.45
C PRO A 127 -15.38 7.05 -1.06
N LYS A 128 -15.13 6.82 -2.36
CA LYS A 128 -14.03 7.47 -3.07
C LYS A 128 -14.33 8.95 -3.31
N ILE A 129 -13.35 9.81 -3.09
CA ILE A 129 -13.43 11.23 -3.44
C ILE A 129 -13.01 11.41 -4.91
N HIS A 130 -13.81 12.15 -5.68
CA HIS A 130 -13.56 12.39 -7.11
C HIS A 130 -13.11 13.83 -7.42
N ASP A 131 -13.52 14.80 -6.60
CA ASP A 131 -13.22 16.22 -6.82
C ASP A 131 -13.53 17.02 -5.53
N HIS A 132 -12.86 18.15 -5.37
CA HIS A 132 -13.20 19.17 -4.38
C HIS A 132 -12.94 20.55 -4.98
N PHE A 133 -13.84 21.51 -4.76
CA PHE A 133 -13.71 22.83 -5.37
C PHE A 133 -14.54 23.89 -4.65
N GLU A 134 -14.21 25.15 -4.96
CA GLU A 134 -14.97 26.33 -4.58
C GLU A 134 -15.71 26.89 -5.81
N GLU A 135 -16.98 27.26 -5.65
CA GLU A 135 -17.77 27.95 -6.67
C GLU A 135 -18.79 28.89 -6.01
N GLY A 136 -18.66 30.19 -6.26
CA GLY A 136 -19.60 31.21 -5.74
C GLY A 136 -19.51 31.42 -4.22
N GLY A 137 -18.32 31.30 -3.65
CA GLY A 137 -18.03 31.37 -2.22
C GLY A 137 -18.35 30.07 -1.45
N ARG A 138 -18.82 29.02 -2.13
CA ARG A 138 -19.28 27.77 -1.52
C ARG A 138 -18.31 26.64 -1.84
N TRP A 139 -18.05 25.81 -0.84
CA TRP A 139 -17.14 24.67 -0.95
C TRP A 139 -17.90 23.37 -1.12
N TYR A 140 -17.44 22.57 -2.08
CA TYR A 140 -18.07 21.32 -2.49
C TYR A 140 -17.08 20.16 -2.48
N LEU A 141 -17.52 19.01 -1.97
CA LEU A 141 -16.79 17.74 -2.01
C LEU A 141 -17.60 16.72 -2.81
N VAL A 142 -17.00 16.15 -3.85
CA VAL A 142 -17.65 15.17 -4.73
C VAL A 142 -17.10 13.79 -4.40
N MET A 143 -18.01 12.85 -4.12
CA MET A 143 -17.67 11.49 -3.71
C MET A 143 -18.61 10.45 -4.35
N ASP A 144 -18.30 9.17 -4.18
CA ASP A 144 -19.19 8.09 -4.58
C ASP A 144 -20.61 8.28 -4.03
N PHE A 145 -21.60 8.10 -4.89
CA PHE A 145 -22.99 7.99 -4.45
C PHE A 145 -23.23 6.57 -3.97
N ILE A 146 -23.37 6.38 -2.67
CA ILE A 146 -23.74 5.08 -2.10
C ILE A 146 -25.27 4.97 -2.10
N GLU A 147 -25.80 3.99 -2.82
CA GLU A 147 -27.23 3.70 -2.84
C GLU A 147 -27.60 2.87 -1.60
N GLY A 148 -28.50 3.40 -0.76
CA GLY A 148 -28.87 2.75 0.50
C GLY A 148 -29.49 3.71 1.52
N GLU A 149 -29.52 3.27 2.77
CA GLU A 149 -29.92 4.08 3.92
C GLU A 149 -28.90 3.99 5.05
N ASN A 150 -28.89 4.96 5.96
CA ASN A 150 -28.01 4.90 7.13
C ASN A 150 -28.54 3.90 8.17
N LEU A 151 -27.65 3.47 9.07
CA LEU A 151 -27.94 2.41 10.02
C LEU A 151 -29.01 2.84 11.05
N GLU A 152 -29.11 4.13 11.37
CA GLU A 152 -30.20 4.68 12.20
C GLU A 152 -31.58 4.37 11.62
N LYS A 153 -31.83 4.76 10.36
CA LYS A 153 -33.10 4.47 9.66
C LYS A 153 -33.35 2.98 9.49
N TYR A 154 -32.29 2.20 9.31
CA TYR A 154 -32.41 0.75 9.24
C TYR A 154 -32.83 0.15 10.60
N LEU A 155 -32.29 0.66 11.70
CA LEU A 155 -32.64 0.23 13.06
C LEU A 155 -34.06 0.63 13.46
N GLU A 156 -34.54 1.81 13.04
CA GLU A 156 -35.93 2.23 13.27
C GLU A 156 -36.96 1.24 12.68
N LYS A 157 -36.59 0.56 11.59
CA LYS A 157 -37.41 -0.49 10.96
C LYS A 157 -37.23 -1.86 11.59
N ALA A 158 -36.18 -2.06 12.37
CA ALA A 158 -35.85 -3.34 12.97
C ALA A 158 -36.69 -3.60 14.24
N PRO A 159 -37.25 -4.81 14.43
CA PRO A 159 -38.04 -5.12 15.61
C PRO A 159 -37.29 -4.88 16.93
N GLY A 160 -37.76 -3.91 17.72
CA GLY A 160 -37.15 -3.54 18.99
C GLY A 160 -35.81 -2.80 18.84
N GLY A 161 -35.54 -2.17 17.68
CA GLY A 161 -34.35 -1.36 17.47
C GLY A 161 -33.03 -2.15 17.43
N ARG A 162 -33.09 -3.47 17.25
CA ARG A 162 -31.93 -4.38 17.28
C ARG A 162 -31.87 -5.28 16.06
N LEU A 163 -30.68 -5.73 15.72
CA LEU A 163 -30.42 -6.60 14.57
C LEU A 163 -30.14 -8.05 14.99
N PRO A 164 -30.37 -9.03 14.10
CA PRO A 164 -29.97 -10.41 14.33
C PRO A 164 -28.47 -10.53 14.58
N LEU A 165 -28.08 -11.41 15.53
CA LEU A 165 -26.68 -11.62 15.94
C LEU A 165 -25.70 -11.77 14.76
N LYS A 166 -26.07 -12.58 13.75
CA LYS A 166 -25.23 -12.81 12.57
C LYS A 166 -25.02 -11.55 11.72
N GLU A 167 -26.05 -10.70 11.61
CA GLU A 167 -25.94 -9.43 10.89
C GLU A 167 -25.07 -8.44 11.69
N THR A 168 -25.28 -8.36 13.00
CA THR A 168 -24.47 -7.51 13.89
C THR A 168 -22.99 -7.87 13.87
N LEU A 169 -22.65 -9.16 13.90
CA LEU A 169 -21.27 -9.63 13.79
C LEU A 169 -20.64 -9.23 12.44
N LYS A 170 -21.37 -9.39 11.34
CA LYS A 170 -20.89 -8.96 10.01
C LYS A 170 -20.63 -7.45 9.93
N ILE A 171 -21.54 -6.64 10.47
CA ILE A 171 -21.36 -5.19 10.54
C ILE A 171 -20.13 -4.86 11.40
N GLY A 172 -20.01 -5.47 12.58
CA GLY A 172 -18.88 -5.28 13.49
C GLY A 172 -17.54 -5.63 12.87
N MET A 173 -17.44 -6.75 12.15
CA MET A 173 -16.23 -7.14 11.43
C MET A 173 -15.87 -6.16 10.32
N LYS A 174 -16.83 -5.75 9.49
CA LYS A 174 -16.58 -4.77 8.41
C LYS A 174 -16.16 -3.40 8.96
N LEU A 175 -16.79 -2.93 10.04
CA LEU A 175 -16.43 -1.69 10.71
C LEU A 175 -15.05 -1.78 11.38
N SER A 176 -14.74 -2.91 12.02
CA SER A 176 -13.40 -3.15 12.59
C SER A 176 -12.33 -3.14 11.51
N HIS A 177 -12.60 -3.72 10.34
CA HIS A 177 -11.67 -3.75 9.22
C HIS A 177 -11.36 -2.35 8.68
N VAL A 178 -12.39 -1.54 8.40
CA VAL A 178 -12.17 -0.16 7.91
C VAL A 178 -11.50 0.73 8.96
N LEU A 179 -11.87 0.61 10.24
CA LEU A 179 -11.24 1.39 11.30
C LEU A 179 -9.79 0.95 11.55
N HIS A 180 -9.50 -0.36 11.46
CA HIS A 180 -8.13 -0.85 11.50
C HIS A 180 -7.28 -0.26 10.38
N TYR A 181 -7.81 -0.24 9.16
CA TYR A 181 -7.18 0.42 8.01
C TYR A 181 -6.88 1.90 8.29
N LEU A 182 -7.82 2.66 8.86
CA LEU A 182 -7.58 4.06 9.23
C LEU A 182 -6.50 4.18 10.31
N HIS A 183 -6.51 3.32 11.32
CA HIS A 183 -5.56 3.33 12.43
C HIS A 183 -4.14 2.90 12.03
N SER A 184 -3.96 2.15 10.94
CA SER A 184 -2.64 1.71 10.48
C SER A 184 -1.85 2.77 9.71
N HIS A 185 -2.47 3.92 9.38
CA HIS A 185 -1.78 5.04 8.75
C HIS A 185 -0.75 5.66 9.71
N ARG A 186 0.27 6.34 9.15
CA ARG A 186 1.27 7.08 9.92
C ARG A 186 1.25 8.56 9.52
N PRO A 187 0.68 9.46 10.36
CA PRO A 187 0.06 9.20 11.66
C PRO A 187 -1.31 8.50 11.56
N PRO A 188 -1.79 7.82 12.63
CA PRO A 188 -3.09 7.16 12.62
C PRO A 188 -4.24 8.12 12.34
N ILE A 189 -5.15 7.73 11.45
CA ILE A 189 -6.37 8.47 11.18
C ILE A 189 -7.44 7.98 12.16
N ILE A 190 -7.99 8.87 12.97
CA ILE A 190 -9.01 8.55 13.98
C ILE A 190 -10.34 9.10 13.48
N PHE A 191 -11.38 8.26 13.46
CA PHE A 191 -12.69 8.61 12.91
C PHE A 191 -13.52 9.50 13.84
N ARG A 192 -13.42 9.31 15.16
CA ARG A 192 -13.92 10.18 16.24
C ARG A 192 -15.44 10.32 16.40
N ASP A 193 -16.24 9.94 15.41
CA ASP A 193 -17.70 10.08 15.44
C ASP A 193 -18.44 8.85 14.88
N LEU A 194 -17.99 7.65 15.22
CA LEU A 194 -18.69 6.43 14.81
C LEU A 194 -20.04 6.34 15.54
N LYS A 195 -21.12 6.30 14.77
CA LYS A 195 -22.52 6.21 15.23
C LYS A 195 -23.42 5.73 14.07
N PRO A 196 -24.67 5.30 14.33
CA PRO A 196 -25.53 4.73 13.30
C PRO A 196 -25.79 5.64 12.08
N THR A 197 -25.86 6.95 12.28
CA THR A 197 -26.07 7.91 11.17
C THR A 197 -24.88 8.05 10.22
N ASN A 198 -23.67 7.69 10.68
CA ASN A 198 -22.42 7.76 9.92
C ASN A 198 -22.06 6.40 9.27
N VAL A 199 -22.97 5.41 9.31
CA VAL A 199 -22.79 4.13 8.65
C VAL A 199 -23.91 3.95 7.62
N MET A 200 -23.56 3.96 6.33
CA MET A 200 -24.47 3.65 5.23
C MET A 200 -24.53 2.15 4.98
N ARG A 201 -25.72 1.63 4.72
CA ARG A 201 -25.96 0.24 4.33
C ARG A 201 -26.62 0.19 2.96
N THR A 202 -26.03 -0.54 2.04
CA THR A 202 -26.61 -0.78 0.71
C THR A 202 -27.75 -1.82 0.78
N PRO A 203 -28.61 -1.92 -0.25
CA PRO A 203 -29.60 -2.99 -0.35
C PRO A 203 -28.97 -4.41 -0.29
N THR A 204 -27.75 -4.56 -0.81
CA THR A 204 -27.00 -5.83 -0.80
C THR A 204 -26.40 -6.18 0.57
N GLY A 205 -26.45 -5.26 1.56
CA GLY A 205 -25.89 -5.47 2.89
C GLY A 205 -24.40 -5.11 3.00
N GLU A 206 -23.86 -4.39 2.03
CA GLU A 206 -22.56 -3.74 2.16
C GLU A 206 -22.67 -2.52 3.04
N ILE A 207 -21.60 -2.21 3.79
CA ILE A 207 -21.56 -1.05 4.66
C ILE A 207 -20.46 -0.09 4.25
N TYR A 208 -20.74 1.20 4.42
CA TYR A 208 -19.82 2.28 4.15
C TYR A 208 -19.77 3.20 5.35
N LEU A 209 -18.56 3.50 5.82
CA LEU A 209 -18.35 4.53 6.80
C LEU A 209 -18.37 5.87 6.06
N ILE A 210 -19.32 6.73 6.44
CA ILE A 210 -19.53 8.03 5.81
C ILE A 210 -19.32 9.14 6.84
N ASP A 211 -18.86 10.29 6.38
CA ASP A 211 -18.78 11.52 7.16
C ASP A 211 -17.81 11.50 8.36
N PHE A 212 -16.53 11.80 8.11
CA PHE A 212 -15.44 11.79 9.12
C PHE A 212 -15.52 12.95 10.15
N GLY A 213 -16.64 13.69 10.22
CA GLY A 213 -16.82 14.73 11.23
C GLY A 213 -16.08 16.05 10.93
N ILE A 214 -15.90 16.37 9.66
CA ILE A 214 -15.17 17.52 9.04
C ILE A 214 -15.28 18.85 9.78
N ALA A 215 -16.47 19.17 10.27
CA ALA A 215 -16.79 20.51 10.79
C ALA A 215 -16.95 20.56 12.31
N ARG A 216 -16.50 19.53 13.04
CA ARG A 216 -16.55 19.56 14.51
C ARG A 216 -15.50 20.44 15.18
N LEU A 217 -14.65 21.11 14.39
CA LEU A 217 -13.68 22.02 14.97
C LEU A 217 -14.34 23.24 15.62
N PHE A 218 -15.49 23.76 15.17
CA PHE A 218 -16.10 24.91 15.85
C PHE A 218 -17.62 24.97 15.73
N LYS A 219 -18.33 24.81 16.85
CA LYS A 219 -19.65 25.43 17.03
C LYS A 219 -19.43 26.91 17.31
N ALA A 220 -20.07 27.76 16.52
CA ALA A 220 -20.07 29.21 16.70
C ALA A 220 -20.52 29.59 18.13
N GLY A 221 -19.73 30.44 18.79
CA GLY A 221 -20.21 31.29 19.89
C GLY A 221 -20.02 30.81 21.33
N GLN A 222 -19.25 29.77 21.64
CA GLN A 222 -18.83 29.48 23.02
C GLN A 222 -17.32 29.26 23.11
N ALA A 223 -16.64 30.26 23.67
CA ALA A 223 -15.29 30.09 24.16
C ALA A 223 -15.29 29.11 25.34
N GLN A 224 -14.43 28.09 25.28
CA GLN A 224 -13.85 27.35 26.41
C GLN A 224 -14.73 26.50 27.36
N ASP A 225 -16.01 26.26 27.12
CA ASP A 225 -16.78 25.31 27.94
C ASP A 225 -17.08 23.99 27.19
N THR A 226 -16.27 22.96 27.49
CA THR A 226 -16.60 21.50 27.46
C THR A 226 -17.54 20.98 26.36
N VAL A 227 -17.32 21.34 25.09
CA VAL A 227 -18.05 20.71 23.97
C VAL A 227 -17.39 19.38 23.62
N SER A 228 -18.14 18.28 23.78
CA SER A 228 -17.72 16.90 23.55
C SER A 228 -17.21 16.65 22.12
N TYR A 229 -16.01 16.09 21.98
CA TYR A 229 -15.52 15.60 20.68
C TYR A 229 -16.19 14.27 20.35
N GLY A 230 -17.44 14.26 19.88
CA GLY A 230 -18.15 13.00 19.63
C GLY A 230 -19.65 13.13 19.87
N SER A 231 -20.43 12.17 19.35
CA SER A 231 -21.87 12.12 19.62
C SER A 231 -22.13 11.53 21.01
N VAL A 232 -23.00 12.18 21.79
CA VAL A 232 -23.33 11.75 23.16
C VAL A 232 -23.69 10.27 23.18
N GLY A 233 -23.18 9.52 24.17
CA GLY A 233 -23.38 8.07 24.28
C GLY A 233 -22.42 7.20 23.44
N TYR A 234 -22.02 7.67 22.26
CA TYR A 234 -21.08 6.96 21.38
C TYR A 234 -19.64 7.47 21.52
N ALA A 235 -19.46 8.70 21.99
CA ALA A 235 -18.17 9.29 22.27
C ALA A 235 -17.53 8.65 23.52
N ALA A 236 -16.26 8.27 23.41
CA ALA A 236 -15.50 7.75 24.53
C ALA A 236 -15.31 8.83 25.62
N PRO A 237 -15.21 8.45 26.91
CA PRO A 237 -15.04 9.40 28.02
C PRO A 237 -13.87 10.38 27.84
N GLU A 238 -12.74 9.90 27.30
CA GLU A 238 -11.58 10.75 27.07
C GLU A 238 -11.79 11.83 26.01
N GLN A 239 -12.82 11.69 25.16
CA GLN A 239 -13.19 12.71 24.17
C GLN A 239 -13.85 13.95 24.82
N PHE A 240 -14.10 13.92 26.14
CA PHE A 240 -14.61 15.03 26.95
C PHE A 240 -13.48 15.77 27.70
N GLY A 241 -12.31 15.96 27.07
CA GLY A 241 -11.23 16.80 27.61
C GLY A 241 -9.79 16.33 27.37
N LYS A 242 -9.56 15.19 26.69
CA LYS A 242 -8.23 14.69 26.31
C LYS A 242 -8.12 14.48 24.79
N LEU A 243 -6.89 14.21 24.33
CA LEU A 243 -6.60 13.89 22.93
C LEU A 243 -7.26 12.56 22.52
N THR A 244 -7.95 12.54 21.38
CA THR A 244 -8.54 11.34 20.79
C THR A 244 -7.45 10.38 20.32
N THR A 245 -7.67 9.07 20.50
CA THR A 245 -6.74 8.01 20.07
C THR A 245 -7.50 6.90 19.33
N PRO A 246 -6.82 5.93 18.69
CA PRO A 246 -7.49 4.72 18.17
C PRO A 246 -8.40 4.02 19.19
N GLN A 247 -8.09 4.12 20.49
CA GLN A 247 -8.91 3.56 21.57
C GLN A 247 -10.29 4.21 21.69
N SER A 248 -10.44 5.46 21.24
CA SER A 248 -11.72 6.16 21.24
C SER A 248 -12.67 5.57 20.20
N ASP A 249 -12.17 5.21 19.01
CA ASP A 249 -12.98 4.55 17.98
C ASP A 249 -13.37 3.12 18.39
N ILE A 250 -12.52 2.41 19.15
CA ILE A 250 -12.86 1.09 19.74
C ILE A 250 -14.05 1.22 20.68
N TYR A 251 -14.08 2.25 21.54
CA TYR A 251 -15.22 2.53 22.40
C TYR A 251 -16.48 2.81 21.58
N SER A 252 -16.38 3.69 20.56
CA SER A 252 -17.54 4.03 19.73
C SER A 252 -18.10 2.82 18.98
N LEU A 253 -17.23 1.91 18.52
CA LEU A 253 -17.67 0.65 17.92
C LEU A 253 -18.34 -0.26 18.96
N GLY A 254 -17.83 -0.30 20.20
CA GLY A 254 -18.44 -1.04 21.30
C GLY A 254 -19.86 -0.54 21.61
N ALA A 255 -20.03 0.78 21.72
CA ALA A 255 -21.32 1.42 21.95
C ALA A 255 -22.31 1.14 20.80
N LEU A 256 -21.83 1.21 19.55
CA LEU A 256 -22.62 0.88 18.36
C LEU A 256 -23.05 -0.60 18.38
N LEU A 257 -22.12 -1.54 18.59
CA LEU A 257 -22.43 -2.97 18.67
C LEU A 257 -23.40 -3.29 19.81
N HIS A 258 -23.25 -2.63 20.95
CA HIS A 258 -24.18 -2.76 22.06
C HIS A 258 -25.61 -2.39 21.65
N GLN A 259 -25.81 -1.24 21.00
CA GLN A 259 -27.11 -0.85 20.47
C GLN A 259 -27.63 -1.86 19.45
N LEU A 260 -26.80 -2.29 18.49
CA LEU A 260 -27.21 -3.27 17.47
C LEU A 260 -27.68 -4.59 18.09
N LEU A 261 -27.13 -5.01 19.23
CA LEU A 261 -27.50 -6.25 19.92
C LEU A 261 -28.72 -6.08 20.85
N SER A 262 -28.82 -4.94 21.53
CA SER A 262 -29.79 -4.74 22.62
C SER A 262 -31.02 -3.90 22.22
N GLY A 263 -30.87 -3.03 21.23
CA GLY A 263 -31.83 -1.97 20.89
C GLY A 263 -31.75 -0.74 21.79
N TYR A 264 -30.82 -0.72 22.75
CA TYR A 264 -30.60 0.39 23.65
C TYR A 264 -29.76 1.48 22.95
N ASP A 265 -30.30 2.69 22.79
CA ASP A 265 -29.57 3.84 22.25
C ASP A 265 -28.80 4.56 23.37
N PRO A 266 -27.45 4.49 23.40
CA PRO A 266 -26.65 5.19 24.39
C PRO A 266 -26.78 6.72 24.32
N GLY A 267 -27.09 7.26 23.14
CA GLY A 267 -27.24 8.70 22.93
C GLY A 267 -28.48 9.29 23.57
N ALA A 268 -29.51 8.48 23.78
CA ALA A 268 -30.75 8.87 24.47
C ALA A 268 -30.61 8.87 26.01
N ASN A 269 -29.54 8.29 26.57
CA ASN A 269 -29.36 8.11 28.02
C ASN A 269 -28.59 9.25 28.69
N THR A 270 -29.09 10.48 28.60
CA THR A 270 -28.61 11.59 29.42
C THR A 270 -29.39 11.63 30.74
N PRO A 271 -28.74 11.65 31.93
CA PRO A 271 -27.39 12.17 32.17
C PRO A 271 -26.25 11.13 32.25
N ASN A 272 -26.47 9.83 32.02
CA ASN A 272 -25.47 8.76 32.22
C ASN A 272 -25.03 8.09 30.89
N PRO A 273 -24.37 8.81 29.97
CA PRO A 273 -24.09 8.32 28.61
C PRO A 273 -23.07 7.17 28.52
N PHE A 274 -22.43 6.78 29.63
CA PHE A 274 -21.40 5.75 29.68
C PHE A 274 -21.86 4.44 30.34
N THR A 275 -23.16 4.33 30.65
CA THR A 275 -23.73 3.16 31.33
C THR A 275 -24.47 2.29 30.33
N PHE A 276 -24.09 1.02 30.22
CA PHE A 276 -24.67 0.06 29.29
C PHE A 276 -25.41 -1.07 30.04
N PRO A 277 -26.66 -1.41 29.69
CA PRO A 277 -27.36 -2.55 30.29
C PRO A 277 -26.73 -3.89 29.84
N PRO A 278 -26.85 -4.97 30.62
CA PRO A 278 -26.35 -6.29 30.24
C PRO A 278 -26.94 -6.80 28.93
N LEU A 279 -26.13 -7.50 28.13
CA LEU A 279 -26.57 -8.03 26.84
C LEU A 279 -27.23 -9.41 27.04
N SER A 280 -28.56 -9.45 27.05
CA SER A 280 -29.28 -10.71 27.11
C SER A 280 -29.32 -11.43 25.75
N ARG A 281 -29.22 -12.77 25.75
CA ARG A 281 -29.35 -13.65 24.56
C ARG A 281 -28.23 -13.52 23.51
N VAL A 282 -27.02 -13.15 23.93
CA VAL A 282 -25.81 -13.21 23.11
C VAL A 282 -24.78 -14.20 23.70
N PRO A 283 -23.81 -14.71 22.93
CA PRO A 283 -22.75 -15.55 23.48
C PRO A 283 -21.93 -14.79 24.53
N ALA A 284 -21.58 -15.45 25.64
CA ALA A 284 -20.82 -14.83 26.75
C ALA A 284 -19.49 -14.19 26.30
N LYS A 285 -18.82 -14.77 25.31
CA LYS A 285 -17.60 -14.17 24.72
C LYS A 285 -17.87 -12.83 24.02
N LEU A 286 -19.01 -12.71 23.33
CA LEU A 286 -19.39 -11.48 22.66
C LEU A 286 -19.80 -10.41 23.68
N GLU A 287 -20.54 -10.79 24.71
CA GLU A 287 -20.88 -9.90 25.81
C GLU A 287 -19.61 -9.37 26.49
N GLY A 288 -18.65 -10.24 26.80
CA GLY A 288 -17.36 -9.88 27.38
C GLY A 288 -16.56 -8.92 26.48
N LEU A 289 -16.48 -9.19 25.18
CA LEU A 289 -15.78 -8.32 24.23
C LEU A 289 -16.43 -6.94 24.14
N VAL A 290 -17.75 -6.86 23.93
CA VAL A 290 -18.47 -5.57 23.83
C VAL A 290 -18.35 -4.79 25.13
N GLY A 291 -18.45 -5.46 26.28
CA GLY A 291 -18.22 -4.86 27.60
C GLY A 291 -16.81 -4.30 27.74
N GLN A 292 -15.79 -5.04 27.31
CA GLN A 292 -14.40 -4.59 27.33
C GLN A 292 -14.17 -3.37 26.41
N MET A 293 -14.82 -3.32 25.24
CA MET A 293 -14.69 -2.19 24.32
C MET A 293 -15.24 -0.88 24.89
N VAL A 294 -16.31 -0.94 25.68
CA VAL A 294 -16.93 0.25 26.32
C VAL A 294 -16.37 0.58 27.70
N GLU A 295 -15.22 0.01 28.07
CA GLU A 295 -14.53 0.33 29.33
C GLU A 295 -14.17 1.81 29.43
N MET A 296 -14.35 2.37 30.64
CA MET A 296 -14.06 3.78 30.91
C MET A 296 -12.57 4.09 30.78
N ASN A 297 -11.72 3.15 31.19
CA ASN A 297 -10.27 3.27 31.05
C ASN A 297 -9.83 2.69 29.71
N ALA A 298 -9.31 3.54 28.83
CA ALA A 298 -8.82 3.16 27.51
C ALA A 298 -7.76 2.04 27.53
N THR A 299 -7.01 1.86 28.62
CA THR A 299 -6.00 0.78 28.74
C THR A 299 -6.61 -0.60 28.99
N ASN A 300 -7.87 -0.68 29.42
CA ASN A 300 -8.57 -1.95 29.63
C ASN A 300 -9.27 -2.44 28.35
N ARG A 301 -9.42 -1.57 27.36
CA ARG A 301 -10.02 -1.89 26.06
C ARG A 301 -9.08 -2.81 25.25
N PRO A 302 -9.60 -3.51 24.22
CA PRO A 302 -8.74 -4.29 23.33
C PRO A 302 -7.58 -3.46 22.74
N GLY A 303 -6.41 -4.06 22.63
CA GLY A 303 -5.18 -3.34 22.27
C GLY A 303 -5.18 -2.69 20.89
N SER A 304 -6.01 -3.17 19.96
CA SER A 304 -6.18 -2.60 18.63
C SER A 304 -7.50 -3.02 17.99
N MET A 305 -7.89 -2.33 16.92
CA MET A 305 -9.06 -2.70 16.13
C MET A 305 -8.89 -4.05 15.41
N ALA A 306 -7.64 -4.45 15.09
CA ALA A 306 -7.35 -5.78 14.58
C ALA A 306 -7.66 -6.87 15.63
N ALA A 307 -7.36 -6.64 16.90
CA ALA A 307 -7.71 -7.58 17.98
C ALA A 307 -9.23 -7.74 18.11
N VAL A 308 -9.99 -6.64 18.01
CA VAL A 308 -11.46 -6.68 17.98
C VAL A 308 -11.97 -7.52 16.80
N TYR A 309 -11.43 -7.30 15.60
CA TYR A 309 -11.79 -8.08 14.41
C TYR A 309 -11.57 -9.59 14.61
N GLN A 310 -10.41 -9.98 15.13
CA GLN A 310 -10.07 -11.39 15.37
C GLN A 310 -11.00 -12.06 16.38
N GLU A 311 -11.35 -11.36 17.48
CA GLU A 311 -12.30 -11.89 18.47
C GLU A 311 -13.71 -12.05 17.88
N LEU A 312 -14.19 -11.06 17.11
CA LEU A 312 -15.49 -11.15 16.42
C LEU A 312 -15.53 -12.32 15.42
N GLN A 313 -14.45 -12.52 14.65
CA GLN A 313 -14.31 -13.63 13.71
C GLN A 313 -14.31 -14.98 14.44
N GLY A 314 -13.60 -15.08 15.56
CA GLY A 314 -13.56 -16.28 16.41
C GLY A 314 -14.93 -16.63 17.01
N ILE A 315 -15.73 -15.62 17.37
CA ILE A 315 -17.11 -15.79 17.85
C ILE A 315 -18.02 -16.28 16.72
N GLU A 316 -17.93 -15.69 15.52
CA GLU A 316 -18.74 -16.12 14.36
C GLU A 316 -18.45 -17.59 13.99
N ALA A 317 -17.17 -17.97 13.93
CA ALA A 317 -16.75 -19.34 13.63
C ALA A 317 -17.32 -20.38 14.62
N GLN A 318 -17.39 -20.03 15.91
CA GLN A 318 -17.97 -20.89 16.95
C GLN A 318 -19.49 -21.04 16.80
N LEU A 319 -20.19 -20.01 16.32
CA LEU A 319 -21.63 -20.06 16.06
C LEU A 319 -21.96 -20.95 14.86
N VAL A 320 -21.15 -20.90 13.79
CA VAL A 320 -21.31 -21.77 12.61
C VAL A 320 -21.18 -23.24 13.00
N ARG A 321 -20.18 -23.60 13.81
CA ARG A 321 -19.93 -24.98 14.26
C ARG A 321 -21.06 -25.58 15.12
N LYS A 322 -21.88 -24.75 15.77
CA LYS A 322 -23.03 -25.21 16.57
C LYS A 322 -24.32 -25.39 15.76
N THR A 323 -24.31 -25.11 14.45
CA THR A 323 -25.47 -25.29 13.57
C THR A 323 -25.39 -26.67 12.91
N PRO A 324 -26.33 -27.62 13.14
CA PRO A 324 -26.24 -28.96 12.57
C PRO A 324 -26.33 -28.94 11.03
N LEU A 325 -25.43 -29.65 10.35
CA LEU A 325 -25.56 -29.96 8.91
C LEU A 325 -26.78 -30.87 8.68
N PRO A 326 -27.55 -30.70 7.59
CA PRO A 326 -28.62 -31.62 7.24
C PRO A 326 -28.04 -32.99 6.85
N PRO A 327 -28.74 -34.11 7.16
CA PRO A 327 -28.22 -35.44 6.92
C PRO A 327 -28.23 -35.76 5.41
N THR A 328 -27.06 -35.97 4.83
CA THR A 328 -26.92 -36.57 3.50
C THR A 328 -27.22 -38.07 3.58
N ARG A 329 -28.31 -38.48 2.95
CA ARG A 329 -28.69 -39.88 2.75
C ARG A 329 -27.62 -40.61 1.94
N SER A 330 -27.03 -41.65 2.54
CA SER A 330 -26.29 -42.68 1.84
C SER A 330 -27.25 -43.69 1.19
N THR A 331 -27.11 -43.91 -0.11
CA THR A 331 -27.57 -45.15 -0.75
C THR A 331 -26.40 -45.80 -1.46
N HIS A 332 -26.06 -47.00 -1.01
CA HIS A 332 -25.10 -47.93 -1.61
C HIS A 332 -25.63 -48.56 -2.89
N THR A 333 -24.69 -48.92 -3.78
CA THR A 333 -24.49 -50.19 -4.54
C THR A 333 -23.92 -49.85 -5.93
N ALA A 334 -23.00 -50.59 -6.56
CA ALA A 334 -22.03 -51.63 -6.24
C ALA A 334 -21.25 -51.87 -7.55
N ALA A 335 -19.94 -52.12 -7.50
CA ALA A 335 -19.27 -53.14 -8.32
C ALA A 335 -17.77 -53.21 -8.00
N VAL A 336 -17.39 -54.39 -7.53
CA VAL A 336 -16.05 -54.82 -7.15
C VAL A 336 -15.29 -55.27 -8.38
N SER A 337 -14.01 -54.91 -8.49
CA SER A 337 -13.01 -55.84 -9.05
C SER A 337 -11.66 -55.62 -8.37
N LYS A 338 -11.08 -56.76 -7.97
CA LYS A 338 -9.91 -56.95 -7.11
C LYS A 338 -8.61 -56.81 -7.90
N GLN A 339 -7.53 -56.37 -7.23
CA GLN A 339 -6.20 -57.04 -7.13
C GLN A 339 -5.19 -56.04 -6.53
N ARG A 340 -4.76 -56.21 -5.27
CA ARG A 340 -3.64 -57.02 -4.73
C ARG A 340 -2.25 -56.41 -5.00
N MET A 341 -1.65 -55.90 -3.93
CA MET A 341 -0.25 -55.48 -3.80
C MET A 341 0.72 -56.63 -4.09
N LEU A 342 1.81 -56.31 -4.82
CA LEU A 342 3.08 -57.02 -4.78
C LEU A 342 4.26 -56.03 -4.89
N SER A 343 5.35 -56.40 -4.23
CA SER A 343 6.63 -55.72 -4.00
C SER A 343 7.56 -55.71 -5.23
N PRO A 344 8.58 -54.83 -5.26
CA PRO A 344 9.49 -54.72 -6.41
C PRO A 344 10.69 -55.67 -6.29
N SER A 345 10.95 -56.46 -7.32
CA SER A 345 12.26 -57.09 -7.54
C SER A 345 12.56 -57.30 -9.03
N GLN A 346 13.66 -56.66 -9.46
CA GLN A 346 14.69 -57.05 -10.45
C GLN A 346 14.30 -57.62 -11.82
N ILE A 347 14.70 -56.93 -12.90
CA ILE A 347 15.17 -57.50 -14.20
C ILE A 347 16.26 -56.55 -14.79
N PRO A 348 17.27 -57.05 -15.54
CA PRO A 348 18.64 -56.50 -15.58
C PRO A 348 19.03 -55.70 -16.84
N ALA A 349 20.28 -55.24 -16.84
CA ALA A 349 20.97 -54.43 -17.84
C ALA A 349 21.25 -55.13 -19.18
N ARG A 350 21.27 -54.36 -20.29
CA ARG A 350 22.16 -54.61 -21.44
C ARG A 350 22.46 -53.36 -22.29
N SER A 351 23.72 -52.92 -22.15
CA SER A 351 24.68 -52.29 -23.09
C SER A 351 24.24 -51.43 -24.29
N GLN A 352 24.77 -50.19 -24.30
CA GLN A 352 25.13 -49.39 -25.48
C GLN A 352 26.38 -49.94 -26.21
N PRO A 353 26.65 -49.49 -27.45
CA PRO A 353 28.01 -49.28 -27.93
C PRO A 353 28.37 -47.78 -28.03
N SER A 354 29.62 -47.53 -27.66
CA SER A 354 30.33 -46.26 -27.46
C SER A 354 30.97 -45.65 -28.70
N LYS A 355 31.31 -44.35 -28.64
CA LYS A 355 32.65 -43.76 -28.95
C LYS A 355 32.69 -42.30 -28.44
N LYS A 356 33.17 -42.09 -27.20
CA LYS A 356 34.49 -41.52 -26.80
C LYS A 356 34.76 -40.07 -27.26
N ILE A 357 34.55 -39.13 -26.33
CA ILE A 357 35.35 -37.90 -26.17
C ILE A 357 35.73 -37.81 -24.68
N SER A 358 37.01 -37.48 -24.41
CA SER A 358 37.70 -37.65 -23.14
C SER A 358 37.21 -36.73 -22.02
N ARG A 359 36.81 -37.32 -20.89
CA ARG A 359 36.60 -36.61 -19.62
C ARG A 359 37.94 -36.43 -18.91
N ARG A 360 38.41 -35.19 -18.76
CA ARG A 360 39.13 -34.78 -17.55
C ARG A 360 38.07 -34.21 -16.61
N ALA A 361 37.68 -35.01 -15.63
CA ALA A 361 36.88 -34.55 -14.50
C ALA A 361 37.81 -33.81 -13.54
N VAL A 362 37.51 -32.55 -13.23
CA VAL A 362 37.96 -31.90 -11.99
C VAL A 362 36.75 -31.87 -11.09
N ILE A 363 36.67 -32.84 -10.18
CA ILE A 363 35.89 -32.75 -8.95
C ILE A 363 36.92 -32.53 -7.86
N ILE A 364 36.87 -31.39 -7.18
CA ILE A 364 37.23 -31.09 -5.77
C ILE A 364 36.69 -29.65 -5.55
N GLY A 365 35.91 -29.30 -4.52
CA GLY A 365 35.77 -29.94 -3.22
C GLY A 365 34.33 -30.15 -2.77
N MET A 366 34.02 -31.42 -2.53
CA MET A 366 33.18 -31.85 -1.41
C MET A 366 34.15 -32.39 -0.36
N ALA A 367 34.12 -31.86 0.86
CA ALA A 367 34.82 -32.48 1.99
C ALA A 367 33.77 -32.89 3.02
N ALA A 368 33.46 -34.19 3.06
CA ALA A 368 32.80 -34.83 4.19
C ALA A 368 33.68 -35.99 4.69
N LEU A 369 33.92 -35.93 6.00
CA LEU A 369 34.30 -36.99 6.95
C LEU A 369 35.75 -37.50 7.02
N GLY A 370 36.42 -37.13 8.12
CA GLY A 370 37.44 -37.93 8.77
C GLY A 370 37.06 -38.12 10.24
N LEU A 371 36.65 -39.32 10.63
CA LEU A 371 36.42 -39.72 12.02
C LEU A 371 37.76 -40.25 12.55
N ALA A 372 38.38 -39.52 13.47
CA ALA A 372 39.47 -40.02 14.28
C ALA A 372 39.13 -39.80 15.76
N VAL A 373 38.72 -40.87 16.44
CA VAL A 373 38.67 -40.90 17.90
C VAL A 373 40.10 -41.12 18.38
N ALA A 374 40.75 -40.04 18.84
CA ALA A 374 41.84 -40.11 19.78
C ALA A 374 41.94 -38.78 20.55
N GLY A 375 41.26 -38.70 21.69
CA GLY A 375 41.54 -37.71 22.74
C GLY A 375 41.08 -36.27 22.50
N GLY A 376 39.82 -35.98 22.88
CA GLY A 376 39.40 -34.68 23.44
C GLY A 376 39.41 -33.45 22.53
N GLY A 377 38.23 -33.07 22.02
CA GLY A 377 37.96 -31.74 21.47
C GLY A 377 37.29 -31.78 20.10
N MET A 378 35.98 -31.52 20.04
CA MET A 378 35.26 -31.25 18.79
C MET A 378 35.42 -29.76 18.44
N GLU A 379 36.20 -29.44 17.40
CA GLU A 379 36.11 -28.14 16.73
C GLU A 379 35.38 -28.31 15.39
N LEU A 380 34.24 -27.64 15.24
CA LEU A 380 33.52 -27.50 13.98
C LEU A 380 34.23 -26.44 13.12
N TRP A 381 34.77 -26.83 11.97
CA TRP A 381 35.22 -25.89 10.95
C TRP A 381 34.04 -25.48 10.05
N VAL A 382 33.65 -24.20 10.11
CA VAL A 382 32.67 -23.61 9.18
C VAL A 382 33.42 -23.17 7.92
N PHE A 383 33.14 -23.82 6.77
CA PHE A 383 33.69 -23.44 5.47
C PHE A 383 33.01 -22.15 4.97
N ALA A 384 33.70 -21.02 5.02
CA ALA A 384 33.26 -19.80 4.34
C ALA A 384 33.53 -19.90 2.82
N PRO A 385 32.56 -19.63 1.94
CA PRO A 385 32.80 -19.56 0.51
C PRO A 385 33.76 -18.40 0.18
N HIS A 386 34.85 -18.68 -0.53
CA HIS A 386 35.80 -17.67 -1.01
C HIS A 386 35.43 -17.25 -2.45
N PRO A 387 35.62 -15.97 -2.83
CA PRO A 387 35.34 -15.52 -4.19
C PRO A 387 36.25 -16.22 -5.20
N LEU A 388 35.68 -16.73 -6.30
CA LEU A 388 36.44 -17.38 -7.38
C LEU A 388 37.32 -16.38 -8.14
N TYR A 389 36.78 -15.18 -8.40
CA TYR A 389 37.46 -14.08 -9.08
C TYR A 389 37.10 -12.75 -8.43
N THR A 390 38.00 -11.76 -8.49
CA THR A 390 37.76 -10.38 -8.09
C THR A 390 38.18 -9.46 -9.24
N TYR A 391 37.22 -8.70 -9.77
CA TYR A 391 37.41 -7.80 -10.90
C TYR A 391 37.76 -6.40 -10.39
N GLY A 392 39.06 -6.07 -10.34
CA GLY A 392 39.56 -4.78 -9.85
C GLY A 392 39.87 -3.82 -11.00
N GLY A 393 38.98 -2.88 -11.28
CA GLY A 393 39.19 -1.86 -12.35
C GLY A 393 38.43 -0.56 -12.17
N HIS A 394 37.32 -0.55 -11.44
CA HIS A 394 36.62 0.68 -11.08
C HIS A 394 37.36 1.45 -9.99
N SER A 395 37.35 2.78 -10.06
CA SER A 395 37.98 3.65 -9.05
C SER A 395 37.05 4.01 -7.89
N GLU A 396 35.74 3.77 -8.05
CA GLU A 396 34.69 4.07 -7.08
C GLU A 396 33.71 2.88 -6.95
N SER A 397 32.74 2.99 -6.04
CA SER A 397 31.72 1.96 -5.77
C SER A 397 31.05 1.42 -7.05
N VAL A 398 30.94 0.10 -7.15
CA VAL A 398 30.17 -0.58 -8.20
C VAL A 398 28.71 -0.67 -7.76
N ASN A 399 27.81 -0.05 -8.52
CA ASN A 399 26.39 0.06 -8.16
C ASN A 399 25.51 -1.00 -8.85
N ALA A 400 25.92 -1.45 -10.04
CA ALA A 400 25.16 -2.41 -10.83
C ALA A 400 26.08 -3.45 -11.47
N VAL A 401 25.60 -4.70 -11.55
CA VAL A 401 26.28 -5.80 -12.23
C VAL A 401 25.28 -6.64 -13.01
N THR A 402 25.69 -7.19 -14.15
CA THR A 402 24.83 -8.07 -14.96
C THR A 402 25.64 -9.05 -15.81
N TRP A 403 25.12 -10.26 -15.99
CA TRP A 403 25.70 -11.29 -16.84
C TRP A 403 25.29 -11.10 -18.29
N SER A 404 26.20 -11.40 -19.22
CA SER A 404 25.84 -11.55 -20.62
C SER A 404 24.92 -12.76 -20.81
N PRO A 405 24.02 -12.76 -21.83
CA PRO A 405 23.10 -13.87 -22.08
C PRO A 405 23.81 -15.21 -22.36
N ASP A 406 25.02 -15.15 -22.91
CA ASP A 406 25.88 -16.32 -23.18
C ASP A 406 26.61 -16.84 -21.93
N GLY A 407 26.59 -16.09 -20.82
CA GLY A 407 27.26 -16.42 -19.57
C GLY A 407 28.78 -16.24 -19.58
N TYR A 408 29.38 -15.71 -20.65
CA TYR A 408 30.84 -15.59 -20.77
C TYR A 408 31.40 -14.24 -20.32
N ARG A 409 30.54 -13.24 -20.10
CA ARG A 409 30.95 -11.88 -19.74
C ARG A 409 30.09 -11.31 -18.61
N ILE A 410 30.67 -10.35 -17.90
CA ILE A 410 30.00 -9.57 -16.84
C ILE A 410 30.15 -8.09 -17.20
N ALA A 411 29.07 -7.32 -17.10
CA ALA A 411 29.12 -5.86 -17.16
C ALA A 411 28.90 -5.27 -15.77
N SER A 412 29.61 -4.20 -15.46
CA SER A 412 29.51 -3.45 -14.20
C SER A 412 29.39 -1.95 -14.46
N GLY A 413 28.53 -1.27 -13.70
CA GLY A 413 28.40 0.19 -13.69
C GLY A 413 28.83 0.75 -12.33
N SER A 414 29.55 1.87 -12.34
CA SER A 414 30.16 2.45 -11.13
C SER A 414 29.85 3.92 -10.94
N ALA A 415 29.98 4.37 -9.69
CA ALA A 415 30.02 5.76 -9.29
C ALA A 415 31.15 6.57 -9.97
N ASP A 416 32.15 5.91 -10.57
CA ASP A 416 33.20 6.56 -11.38
C ASP A 416 32.72 7.05 -12.77
N GLY A 417 31.46 6.79 -13.12
CA GLY A 417 30.85 7.22 -14.39
C GLY A 417 31.16 6.31 -15.57
N THR A 418 31.80 5.16 -15.35
CA THR A 418 32.11 4.20 -16.39
C THR A 418 31.27 2.93 -16.29
N VAL A 419 31.07 2.30 -17.45
CA VAL A 419 30.69 0.88 -17.54
C VAL A 419 31.93 0.08 -17.90
N GLN A 420 32.14 -1.07 -17.28
CA GLN A 420 33.23 -1.98 -17.63
C GLN A 420 32.66 -3.37 -17.95
N VAL A 421 33.22 -4.04 -18.96
CA VAL A 421 32.87 -5.41 -19.34
C VAL A 421 34.08 -6.31 -19.16
N TRP A 422 33.86 -7.46 -18.53
CA TRP A 422 34.89 -8.40 -18.13
C TRP A 422 34.61 -9.80 -18.70
N GLY A 423 35.66 -10.56 -18.97
CA GLY A 423 35.56 -11.99 -19.23
C GLY A 423 35.31 -12.76 -17.94
N ALA A 424 34.21 -13.51 -17.86
CA ALA A 424 33.76 -14.14 -16.63
C ALA A 424 34.66 -15.29 -16.14
N GLU A 425 35.37 -15.95 -17.06
CA GLU A 425 36.24 -17.10 -16.74
C GLU A 425 37.69 -16.69 -16.41
N ASN A 426 38.12 -15.52 -16.85
CA ASN A 426 39.53 -15.13 -16.79
C ASN A 426 39.78 -13.83 -16.03
N GLY A 427 38.74 -13.05 -15.68
CA GLY A 427 38.93 -11.80 -14.97
C GLY A 427 39.36 -10.62 -15.83
N ASN A 428 39.55 -10.80 -17.14
CA ASN A 428 40.15 -9.79 -18.00
C ASN A 428 39.15 -8.70 -18.36
N LEU A 429 39.58 -7.45 -18.24
CA LEU A 429 38.83 -6.30 -18.75
C LEU A 429 38.80 -6.36 -20.28
N VAL A 430 37.59 -6.39 -20.84
CA VAL A 430 37.34 -6.43 -22.29
C VAL A 430 37.18 -5.01 -22.82
N TYR A 431 36.31 -4.23 -22.19
CA TYR A 431 36.04 -2.83 -22.57
C TYR A 431 35.71 -1.96 -21.37
N THR A 432 36.11 -0.69 -21.46
CA THR A 432 35.62 0.40 -20.61
C THR A 432 34.87 1.38 -21.48
N TYR A 433 33.66 1.74 -21.07
CA TYR A 433 32.77 2.66 -21.78
C TYR A 433 32.67 3.98 -20.98
N PRO A 434 33.49 4.99 -21.31
CA PRO A 434 33.41 6.31 -20.71
C PRO A 434 32.36 7.14 -21.43
N GLY A 435 31.30 7.55 -20.74
CA GLY A 435 30.26 8.38 -21.35
C GLY A 435 29.27 9.01 -20.40
N HIS A 436 29.04 8.41 -19.23
CA HIS A 436 28.31 9.08 -18.17
C HIS A 436 29.22 10.06 -17.42
N PHE A 437 28.71 11.25 -17.13
CA PHE A 437 29.45 12.27 -16.36
C PHE A 437 29.09 12.29 -14.87
N GLN A 438 28.20 11.37 -14.47
CA GLN A 438 27.87 11.06 -13.08
C GLN A 438 27.80 9.53 -12.91
N SER A 439 27.53 9.08 -11.67
CA SER A 439 27.36 7.67 -11.30
C SER A 439 26.54 6.87 -12.30
N VAL A 440 27.00 5.68 -12.67
CA VAL A 440 26.19 4.69 -13.38
C VAL A 440 25.48 3.82 -12.36
N ASP A 441 24.15 3.83 -12.38
CA ASP A 441 23.33 3.18 -11.35
C ASP A 441 22.58 1.96 -11.88
N ALA A 442 22.47 1.82 -13.21
CA ALA A 442 21.86 0.65 -13.84
C ALA A 442 22.60 0.24 -15.11
N VAL A 443 22.77 -1.08 -15.32
CA VAL A 443 23.41 -1.66 -16.51
C VAL A 443 22.62 -2.90 -16.96
N ALA A 444 22.41 -3.05 -18.27
CA ALA A 444 21.69 -4.19 -18.84
C ALA A 444 22.28 -4.63 -20.18
N TRP A 445 22.42 -5.96 -20.38
CA TRP A 445 22.74 -6.55 -21.67
C TRP A 445 21.51 -6.66 -22.55
N SER A 446 21.69 -6.44 -23.86
CA SER A 446 20.66 -6.79 -24.83
C SER A 446 20.48 -8.32 -24.90
N PRO A 447 19.28 -8.84 -25.23
CA PRO A 447 19.01 -10.28 -25.27
C PRO A 447 19.90 -11.05 -26.25
N ASN A 448 20.33 -10.39 -27.34
CA ASN A 448 21.25 -10.95 -28.32
C ASN A 448 22.74 -10.85 -27.91
N GLY A 449 23.06 -10.23 -26.77
CA GLY A 449 24.42 -10.07 -26.26
C GLY A 449 25.31 -9.10 -27.03
N MET A 450 24.76 -8.36 -27.98
CA MET A 450 25.50 -7.45 -28.86
C MET A 450 25.65 -6.04 -28.29
N TYR A 451 24.78 -5.62 -27.38
CA TYR A 451 24.74 -4.26 -26.84
C TYR A 451 24.70 -4.23 -25.32
N ILE A 452 25.24 -3.15 -24.76
CA ILE A 452 25.14 -2.78 -23.35
C ILE A 452 24.35 -1.49 -23.27
N ALA A 453 23.33 -1.45 -22.42
CA ALA A 453 22.67 -0.21 -22.03
C ALA A 453 23.08 0.17 -20.60
N SER A 454 23.22 1.47 -20.33
CA SER A 454 23.50 2.01 -19.01
C SER A 454 22.63 3.23 -18.71
N GLY A 455 22.23 3.38 -17.45
CA GLY A 455 21.52 4.54 -16.92
C GLY A 455 22.33 5.20 -15.83
N GLY A 456 22.42 6.53 -15.85
CA GLY A 456 23.26 7.29 -14.93
C GLY A 456 22.56 8.42 -14.18
N GLY A 457 23.27 8.94 -13.17
CA GLY A 457 22.91 10.13 -12.40
C GLY A 457 22.73 11.39 -13.24
N ASP A 458 23.33 11.40 -14.44
CA ASP A 458 23.19 12.45 -15.43
C ASP A 458 21.82 12.49 -16.14
N GLY A 459 20.93 11.54 -15.84
CA GLY A 459 19.61 11.44 -16.44
C GLY A 459 19.62 10.95 -17.89
N THR A 460 20.74 10.38 -18.36
CA THR A 460 20.83 9.78 -19.69
C THR A 460 20.74 8.26 -19.61
N VAL A 461 20.24 7.66 -20.69
CA VAL A 461 20.45 6.25 -20.99
C VAL A 461 21.39 6.18 -22.19
N GLN A 462 22.44 5.37 -22.11
CA GLN A 462 23.44 5.23 -23.16
C GLN A 462 23.56 3.78 -23.60
N VAL A 463 23.73 3.55 -24.90
CA VAL A 463 23.91 2.22 -25.49
C VAL A 463 25.22 2.12 -26.21
N TRP A 464 25.90 1.00 -26.02
CA TRP A 464 27.22 0.70 -26.56
C TRP A 464 27.24 -0.67 -27.23
N GLY A 465 28.05 -0.83 -28.27
CA GLY A 465 28.37 -2.13 -28.84
C GLY A 465 29.26 -2.92 -27.89
N ALA A 466 28.84 -4.12 -27.52
CA ALA A 466 29.49 -4.93 -26.49
C ALA A 466 30.82 -5.56 -26.94
N THR A 467 31.10 -5.54 -28.24
CA THR A 467 32.28 -6.17 -28.86
C THR A 467 33.26 -5.19 -29.47
N ASP A 468 32.85 -3.95 -29.71
CA ASP A 468 33.67 -2.93 -30.36
C ASP A 468 33.87 -1.67 -29.50
N GLY A 469 33.10 -1.51 -28.43
CA GLY A 469 33.18 -0.32 -27.57
C GLY A 469 32.42 0.89 -28.12
N ASN A 470 31.79 0.77 -29.30
CA ASN A 470 31.25 1.93 -30.00
C ASN A 470 30.01 2.47 -29.30
N HIS A 471 29.96 3.79 -29.13
CA HIS A 471 28.77 4.48 -28.66
C HIS A 471 27.70 4.46 -29.75
N VAL A 472 26.52 3.90 -29.45
CA VAL A 472 25.44 3.70 -30.43
C VAL A 472 24.37 4.78 -30.26
N TYR A 473 23.80 4.93 -29.06
CA TYR A 473 22.73 5.89 -28.79
C TYR A 473 22.89 6.59 -27.43
N VAL A 474 22.55 7.88 -27.37
CA VAL A 474 22.25 8.60 -26.11
C VAL A 474 20.77 8.94 -26.12
N TYR A 475 20.01 8.33 -25.24
CA TYR A 475 18.62 8.71 -24.98
C TYR A 475 18.58 9.83 -23.94
N ARG A 476 18.00 10.96 -24.36
CA ARG A 476 17.85 12.16 -23.52
C ARG A 476 16.35 12.42 -23.33
N GLY A 477 15.92 12.52 -22.07
CA GLY A 477 14.54 12.87 -21.75
C GLY A 477 14.17 12.69 -20.29
N HIS A 478 14.92 11.90 -19.53
CA HIS A 478 14.84 11.96 -18.07
C HIS A 478 15.44 13.27 -17.56
N THR A 479 14.82 13.86 -16.55
CA THR A 479 15.28 15.14 -15.95
C THR A 479 16.03 14.94 -14.64
N ALA A 480 16.19 13.70 -14.20
CA ALA A 480 16.91 13.31 -13.00
C ALA A 480 17.55 11.93 -13.17
N ARG A 481 18.26 11.45 -12.15
CA ARG A 481 18.98 10.17 -12.12
C ARG A 481 18.13 9.01 -12.64
N VAL A 482 18.72 8.14 -13.46
CA VAL A 482 18.11 6.89 -13.91
C VAL A 482 18.51 5.76 -12.96
N ASN A 483 17.56 5.23 -12.20
CA ASN A 483 17.81 4.21 -11.18
C ASN A 483 17.63 2.77 -11.70
N ALA A 484 16.76 2.59 -12.69
CA ALA A 484 16.43 1.28 -13.23
C ALA A 484 16.48 1.28 -14.75
N LEU A 485 16.90 0.16 -15.32
CA LEU A 485 17.06 -0.01 -16.76
C LEU A 485 16.81 -1.47 -17.15
N GLY A 486 16.19 -1.70 -18.30
CA GLY A 486 16.06 -3.04 -18.86
C GLY A 486 15.75 -3.06 -20.36
N TRP A 487 16.28 -4.07 -21.04
CA TRP A 487 15.91 -4.38 -22.43
C TRP A 487 14.62 -5.18 -22.49
N SER A 488 13.80 -4.93 -23.51
CA SER A 488 12.68 -5.81 -23.82
C SER A 488 13.20 -7.21 -24.22
N PRO A 489 12.48 -8.29 -23.92
CA PRO A 489 12.88 -9.65 -24.30
C PRO A 489 13.10 -9.86 -25.80
N ASP A 490 12.38 -9.13 -26.65
CA ASP A 490 12.59 -9.14 -28.11
C ASP A 490 13.78 -8.28 -28.57
N GLY A 491 14.40 -7.52 -27.67
CA GLY A 491 15.56 -6.66 -27.94
C GLY A 491 15.25 -5.37 -28.71
N THR A 492 13.98 -5.08 -28.99
CA THR A 492 13.58 -3.93 -29.82
C THR A 492 13.42 -2.63 -29.03
N ARG A 493 13.35 -2.71 -27.69
CA ARG A 493 13.09 -1.57 -26.81
C ARG A 493 13.99 -1.56 -25.59
N ILE A 494 14.19 -0.38 -25.05
CA ILE A 494 14.81 -0.16 -23.73
C ILE A 494 13.81 0.59 -22.86
N ALA A 495 13.70 0.21 -21.60
CA ALA A 495 12.92 0.95 -20.61
C ALA A 495 13.80 1.41 -19.45
N SER A 496 13.50 2.59 -18.93
CA SER A 496 14.23 3.24 -17.84
C SER A 496 13.27 3.80 -16.79
N GLY A 497 13.68 3.79 -15.53
CA GLY A 497 12.97 4.40 -14.40
C GLY A 497 13.86 5.44 -13.72
N SER A 498 13.30 6.59 -13.34
CA SER A 498 14.06 7.74 -12.86
C SER A 498 13.49 8.39 -11.59
N ASP A 499 14.36 9.14 -10.90
CA ASP A 499 14.03 10.08 -9.83
C ASP A 499 13.05 11.20 -10.26
N ASP A 500 12.86 11.41 -11.56
CA ASP A 500 11.86 12.35 -12.09
C ASP A 500 10.40 11.86 -11.97
N GLY A 501 10.22 10.64 -11.43
CA GLY A 501 8.92 10.01 -11.22
C GLY A 501 8.28 9.43 -12.48
N THR A 502 9.08 9.25 -13.54
CA THR A 502 8.65 8.62 -14.77
C THR A 502 9.39 7.33 -15.04
N ALA A 503 8.70 6.38 -15.65
CA ALA A 503 9.35 5.37 -16.47
C ALA A 503 9.27 5.83 -17.94
N GLN A 504 10.28 5.53 -18.75
CA GLN A 504 10.29 5.85 -20.18
C GLN A 504 10.66 4.62 -20.99
N ALA A 505 10.13 4.52 -22.21
CA ALA A 505 10.50 3.50 -23.18
C ALA A 505 11.07 4.16 -24.43
N TRP A 506 12.08 3.50 -25.00
CA TRP A 506 12.86 3.96 -26.13
C TRP A 506 13.00 2.86 -27.17
N ASP A 507 13.10 3.24 -28.43
CA ASP A 507 13.38 2.36 -29.54
C ASP A 507 14.89 2.08 -29.59
N ALA A 508 15.25 0.80 -29.62
CA ALA A 508 16.64 0.36 -29.62
C ALA A 508 17.32 0.44 -31.00
N GLU A 509 16.53 0.53 -32.08
CA GLU A 509 17.02 0.51 -33.46
C GLU A 509 17.25 1.92 -34.01
N ASP A 510 16.44 2.91 -33.64
CA ASP A 510 16.58 4.29 -34.15
C ASP A 510 16.88 5.35 -33.09
N GLY A 511 16.90 4.97 -31.80
CA GLY A 511 17.15 5.90 -30.71
C GLY A 511 15.93 6.73 -30.29
N GLY A 512 14.75 6.47 -30.87
CA GLY A 512 13.54 7.25 -30.67
C GLY A 512 12.91 7.10 -29.28
N HIS A 513 12.30 8.18 -28.78
CA HIS A 513 11.42 8.12 -27.62
C HIS A 513 10.08 7.48 -28.03
N VAL A 514 9.62 6.50 -27.26
CA VAL A 514 8.36 5.78 -27.52
C VAL A 514 7.25 6.29 -26.60
N PHE A 515 7.44 6.20 -25.29
CA PHE A 515 6.46 6.66 -24.30
C PHE A 515 7.12 7.14 -23.00
N SER A 516 6.45 8.08 -22.33
CA SER A 516 6.72 8.44 -20.93
C SER A 516 5.53 8.01 -20.07
N TYR A 517 5.74 7.01 -19.23
CA TYR A 517 4.76 6.48 -18.30
C TYR A 517 4.77 7.32 -17.02
N ARG A 518 3.68 8.06 -16.79
CA ARG A 518 3.53 8.99 -15.67
C ARG A 518 2.47 8.45 -14.70
N GLY A 519 2.90 8.15 -13.48
CA GLY A 519 2.01 7.69 -12.40
C GLY A 519 2.65 7.68 -11.02
N HIS A 520 3.98 7.55 -10.95
CA HIS A 520 4.75 7.71 -9.71
C HIS A 520 4.99 9.20 -9.38
N PHE A 521 3.89 9.96 -9.18
CA PHE A 521 3.92 11.43 -9.14
C PHE A 521 4.78 11.99 -8.00
N GLY A 522 5.99 12.48 -8.34
CA GLY A 522 6.92 13.08 -7.37
C GLY A 522 7.73 12.08 -6.56
N TYR A 523 7.69 10.79 -6.92
CA TYR A 523 8.40 9.71 -6.26
C TYR A 523 9.31 8.99 -7.26
N ALA A 524 10.55 8.70 -6.86
CA ALA A 524 11.51 8.02 -7.72
C ALA A 524 11.00 6.65 -8.20
N VAL A 525 11.22 6.33 -9.48
CA VAL A 525 11.05 4.97 -9.99
C VAL A 525 12.37 4.24 -9.77
N ARG A 526 12.36 3.23 -8.89
CA ARG A 526 13.56 2.53 -8.43
C ARG A 526 13.74 1.16 -9.05
N ALA A 527 12.66 0.54 -9.49
CA ALA A 527 12.67 -0.79 -10.07
C ALA A 527 11.90 -0.83 -11.38
N LEU A 528 12.35 -1.67 -12.31
CA LEU A 528 11.69 -1.86 -13.60
C LEU A 528 11.88 -3.30 -14.08
N ALA A 529 10.84 -3.89 -14.66
CA ALA A 529 10.89 -5.21 -15.27
C ALA A 529 9.96 -5.34 -16.47
N TRP A 530 10.46 -5.93 -17.55
CA TRP A 530 9.66 -6.25 -18.73
C TRP A 530 8.85 -7.53 -18.54
N SER A 531 7.64 -7.56 -19.10
CA SER A 531 6.89 -8.81 -19.24
C SER A 531 7.60 -9.72 -20.24
N PRO A 532 7.50 -11.06 -20.10
CA PRO A 532 8.13 -12.01 -21.02
C PRO A 532 7.71 -11.84 -22.49
N THR A 533 6.54 -11.26 -22.72
CA THR A 533 5.96 -10.98 -24.04
C THR A 533 6.41 -9.65 -24.66
N SER A 534 7.27 -8.88 -23.98
CA SER A 534 7.63 -7.48 -24.31
C SER A 534 6.47 -6.48 -24.38
N ALA A 535 5.22 -6.91 -24.16
CA ALA A 535 4.05 -6.04 -24.33
C ALA A 535 3.84 -5.07 -23.15
N ARG A 536 4.42 -5.37 -21.98
CA ARG A 536 4.20 -4.60 -20.75
C ARG A 536 5.48 -4.35 -19.98
N ILE A 537 5.48 -3.28 -19.21
CA ILE A 537 6.54 -2.94 -18.24
C ILE A 537 5.89 -2.85 -16.86
N ALA A 538 6.52 -3.45 -15.85
CA ALA A 538 6.23 -3.19 -14.44
C ALA A 538 7.27 -2.21 -13.88
N SER A 539 6.84 -1.19 -13.16
CA SER A 539 7.69 -0.24 -12.46
C SER A 539 7.39 -0.23 -10.97
N GLY A 540 8.42 -0.22 -10.14
CA GLY A 540 8.32 -0.05 -8.68
C GLY A 540 8.79 1.35 -8.28
N GLY A 541 7.95 2.06 -7.53
CA GLY A 541 8.21 3.44 -7.11
C GLY A 541 8.47 3.62 -5.62
N ALA A 542 9.07 4.76 -5.26
CA ALA A 542 9.19 5.27 -3.90
C ALA A 542 7.84 5.68 -3.28
N ASP A 543 6.76 5.63 -4.06
CA ASP A 543 5.39 5.78 -3.59
C ASP A 543 4.82 4.49 -2.98
N GLY A 544 5.60 3.41 -2.94
CA GLY A 544 5.18 2.10 -2.43
C GLY A 544 4.27 1.33 -3.38
N THR A 545 4.21 1.73 -4.66
CA THR A 545 3.36 1.06 -5.65
C THR A 545 4.18 0.32 -6.70
N VAL A 546 3.58 -0.76 -7.22
CA VAL A 546 4.01 -1.36 -8.49
C VAL A 546 2.99 -0.99 -9.55
N GLN A 547 3.42 -0.43 -10.67
CA GLN A 547 2.54 -0.03 -11.76
C GLN A 547 2.89 -0.80 -13.03
N VAL A 548 1.89 -1.28 -13.74
CA VAL A 548 2.05 -1.99 -15.01
C VAL A 548 1.54 -1.15 -16.16
N TRP A 549 2.34 -1.04 -17.20
CA TRP A 549 2.13 -0.19 -18.35
C TRP A 549 2.05 -1.02 -19.61
N ASN A 550 1.14 -0.66 -20.51
CA ASN A 550 1.13 -1.18 -21.85
C ASN A 550 2.09 -0.35 -22.72
N VAL A 551 3.02 -1.03 -23.38
CA VAL A 551 4.10 -0.40 -24.15
C VAL A 551 3.60 0.21 -25.45
N ALA A 552 2.52 -0.33 -26.01
CA ALA A 552 2.01 0.10 -27.32
C ALA A 552 1.22 1.42 -27.26
N ASP A 553 0.58 1.72 -26.12
CA ASP A 553 -0.31 2.88 -25.99
C ASP A 553 -0.02 3.78 -24.78
N GLY A 554 0.94 3.40 -23.93
CA GLY A 554 1.30 4.18 -22.74
C GLY A 554 0.36 4.01 -21.55
N ASN A 555 -0.73 3.25 -21.68
CA ASN A 555 -1.75 3.19 -20.66
C ASN A 555 -1.28 2.43 -19.41
N ASN A 556 -1.65 2.94 -18.24
CA ASN A 556 -1.55 2.18 -17.00
C ASN A 556 -2.60 1.06 -17.03
N VAL A 557 -2.15 -0.19 -17.01
CA VAL A 557 -3.01 -1.37 -16.99
C VAL A 557 -3.45 -1.67 -15.55
N TYR A 558 -2.49 -1.70 -14.62
CA TYR A 558 -2.74 -1.96 -13.21
C TYR A 558 -1.83 -1.12 -12.32
N THR A 559 -2.34 -0.78 -11.13
CA THR A 559 -1.56 -0.19 -10.04
C THR A 559 -1.77 -1.01 -8.79
N TYR A 560 -0.73 -1.75 -8.40
CA TYR A 560 -0.70 -2.61 -7.23
C TYR A 560 -0.31 -1.80 -6.00
N ARG A 561 -1.18 -1.83 -4.99
CA ARG A 561 -1.03 -1.10 -3.72
C ARG A 561 -1.20 -2.10 -2.58
N GLY A 562 -0.13 -2.37 -1.85
CA GLY A 562 -0.13 -3.31 -0.73
C GLY A 562 1.18 -3.34 0.04
N HIS A 563 2.28 -2.87 -0.57
CA HIS A 563 3.42 -2.37 0.20
C HIS A 563 3.04 -1.11 1.00
N THR A 564 3.74 -0.89 2.09
CA THR A 564 3.52 0.32 2.92
C THR A 564 3.80 1.57 2.08
N GLN A 565 2.89 2.55 2.08
CA GLN A 565 3.08 3.77 1.29
C GLN A 565 4.29 4.57 1.76
N TYR A 566 4.98 5.23 0.83
CA TYR A 566 6.23 5.98 1.04
C TYR A 566 7.41 5.12 1.49
N VAL A 567 7.37 3.86 1.09
CA VAL A 567 8.44 2.90 1.31
C VAL A 567 8.87 2.39 -0.06
N ASP A 568 10.18 2.37 -0.27
CA ASP A 568 10.76 2.16 -1.59
C ASP A 568 10.50 0.74 -2.09
N ILE A 569 9.92 0.63 -3.29
CA ILE A 569 9.95 -0.64 -4.03
C ILE A 569 11.32 -0.77 -4.69
N ASN A 570 12.20 -1.55 -4.08
CA ASN A 570 13.58 -1.71 -4.50
C ASN A 570 13.75 -2.62 -5.71
N SER A 571 12.84 -3.58 -5.90
CA SER A 571 12.96 -4.57 -6.96
C SER A 571 11.60 -5.08 -7.40
N VAL A 572 11.45 -5.33 -8.71
CA VAL A 572 10.28 -5.95 -9.32
C VAL A 572 10.73 -7.00 -10.33
N ALA A 573 9.99 -8.09 -10.47
CA ALA A 573 10.26 -9.12 -11.48
C ALA A 573 8.98 -9.80 -11.95
N TRP A 574 8.88 -10.05 -13.25
CA TRP A 574 7.80 -10.85 -13.83
C TRP A 574 8.08 -12.34 -13.68
N SER A 575 7.03 -13.12 -13.47
CA SER A 575 7.14 -14.57 -13.58
C SER A 575 7.42 -14.97 -15.04
N PRO A 576 8.13 -16.09 -15.30
CA PRO A 576 8.47 -16.51 -16.66
C PRO A 576 7.26 -16.70 -17.58
N GLY A 577 6.11 -17.08 -17.01
CA GLY A 577 4.85 -17.21 -17.75
C GLY A 577 4.09 -15.89 -17.96
N GLY A 578 4.54 -14.78 -17.35
CA GLY A 578 3.93 -13.46 -17.47
C GLY A 578 2.60 -13.30 -16.71
N THR A 579 2.23 -14.28 -15.89
CA THR A 579 0.97 -14.27 -15.13
C THR A 579 1.08 -13.55 -13.79
N ARG A 580 2.31 -13.35 -13.29
CA ARG A 580 2.56 -12.78 -11.97
C ARG A 580 3.70 -11.80 -11.98
N ILE A 581 3.69 -10.93 -10.98
CA ILE A 581 4.77 -9.99 -10.67
C ILE A 581 5.13 -10.18 -9.20
N VAL A 582 6.42 -10.17 -8.89
CA VAL A 582 6.90 -10.07 -7.50
C VAL A 582 7.56 -8.72 -7.29
N SER A 583 7.39 -8.13 -6.10
CA SER A 583 8.08 -6.93 -5.66
C SER A 583 8.73 -7.12 -4.29
N GLY A 584 9.89 -6.49 -4.11
CA GLY A 584 10.59 -6.37 -2.82
C GLY A 584 10.65 -4.92 -2.39
N SER A 585 10.42 -4.67 -1.10
CA SER A 585 10.27 -3.33 -0.54
C SER A 585 11.09 -3.13 0.74
N ASP A 586 11.39 -1.86 1.02
CA ASP A 586 11.93 -1.39 2.30
C ASP A 586 11.01 -1.70 3.50
N ASP A 587 9.74 -2.08 3.27
CA ASP A 587 8.84 -2.53 4.34
C ASP A 587 9.18 -3.95 4.85
N GLY A 588 10.16 -4.58 4.23
CA GLY A 588 10.70 -5.89 4.57
C GLY A 588 9.84 -7.05 4.10
N THR A 589 8.91 -6.80 3.18
CA THR A 589 8.08 -7.83 2.56
C THR A 589 8.48 -8.06 1.10
N ALA A 590 8.27 -9.29 0.64
CA ALA A 590 8.17 -9.61 -0.77
C ALA A 590 6.71 -9.93 -1.10
N GLN A 591 6.11 -9.22 -2.05
CA GLN A 591 4.69 -9.39 -2.42
C GLN A 591 4.54 -9.87 -3.85
N VAL A 592 3.57 -10.75 -4.08
CA VAL A 592 3.24 -11.34 -5.38
C VAL A 592 1.86 -10.86 -5.82
N TRP A 593 1.78 -10.46 -7.08
CA TRP A 593 0.62 -9.85 -7.69
C TRP A 593 0.21 -10.63 -8.93
N ASP A 594 -1.10 -10.69 -9.16
CA ASP A 594 -1.67 -11.24 -10.39
C ASP A 594 -1.63 -10.19 -11.51
N ALA A 595 -1.02 -10.55 -12.64
CA ALA A 595 -0.85 -9.66 -13.79
C ALA A 595 -2.11 -9.49 -14.65
N ALA A 596 -3.14 -10.31 -14.45
CA ALA A 596 -4.36 -10.37 -15.24
C ALA A 596 -5.54 -9.60 -14.65
N ASP A 597 -5.60 -9.42 -13.33
CA ASP A 597 -6.72 -8.73 -12.68
C ASP A 597 -6.32 -7.64 -11.67
N GLY A 598 -5.04 -7.48 -11.37
CA GLY A 598 -4.58 -6.47 -10.41
C GLY A 598 -4.60 -6.93 -8.95
N GLY A 599 -4.95 -8.20 -8.68
CA GLY A 599 -5.08 -8.76 -7.34
C GLY A 599 -3.75 -8.99 -6.64
N HIS A 600 -3.75 -8.83 -5.31
CA HIS A 600 -2.66 -9.28 -4.45
C HIS A 600 -2.81 -10.78 -4.18
N ALA A 601 -1.83 -11.58 -4.58
CA ALA A 601 -1.85 -13.03 -4.44
C ALA A 601 -1.24 -13.48 -3.11
N TYR A 602 0.02 -13.10 -2.84
CA TYR A 602 0.77 -13.60 -1.69
C TYR A 602 1.70 -12.53 -1.11
N MET A 603 1.91 -12.58 0.21
CA MET A 603 2.85 -11.72 0.91
C MET A 603 3.74 -12.54 1.82
N TYR A 604 5.05 -12.43 1.60
CA TYR A 604 6.06 -13.16 2.36
C TYR A 604 6.74 -12.24 3.36
N HIS A 605 6.74 -12.67 4.62
CA HIS A 605 7.46 -12.05 5.73
C HIS A 605 8.53 -13.03 6.23
N GLY A 606 9.72 -12.52 6.52
CA GLY A 606 10.78 -13.33 7.14
C GLY A 606 12.16 -12.69 7.14
N HIS A 607 12.37 -11.62 6.36
CA HIS A 607 13.56 -10.79 6.49
C HIS A 607 13.46 -9.93 7.74
N SER A 608 14.48 -9.98 8.60
CA SER A 608 14.47 -9.33 9.92
C SER A 608 15.88 -9.01 10.38
N ASP A 609 16.06 -7.81 10.92
CA ASP A 609 17.31 -7.43 11.57
C ASP A 609 17.36 -7.99 12.99
N TYR A 610 18.42 -8.75 13.26
CA TYR A 610 18.68 -9.36 14.55
C TYR A 610 19.77 -8.61 15.29
N TYR A 611 19.49 -8.21 16.53
CA TYR A 611 20.50 -7.72 17.46
C TYR A 611 20.43 -8.59 18.72
N LEU A 612 21.56 -9.15 19.14
CA LEU A 612 21.66 -10.06 20.30
C LEU A 612 20.61 -11.21 20.27
N GLY A 613 20.39 -11.80 19.08
CA GLY A 613 19.54 -12.98 18.91
C GLY A 613 18.02 -12.73 18.91
N HIS A 614 17.57 -11.47 18.94
CA HIS A 614 16.15 -11.11 18.87
C HIS A 614 15.88 -10.24 17.64
N ALA A 615 14.79 -10.51 16.93
CA ALA A 615 14.34 -9.68 15.81
C ALA A 615 13.83 -8.33 16.34
N ILE A 616 14.39 -7.22 15.85
CA ILE A 616 14.05 -5.88 16.32
C ILE A 616 13.16 -5.14 15.32
N THR A 617 13.43 -5.30 14.03
CA THR A 617 12.70 -4.67 12.91
C THR A 617 12.73 -5.55 11.67
N HIS A 618 11.79 -5.32 10.75
CA HIS A 618 11.87 -5.89 9.40
C HIS A 618 13.05 -5.27 8.65
N ALA A 619 13.77 -6.09 7.88
CA ALA A 619 14.89 -5.65 7.06
C ALA A 619 14.44 -5.50 5.61
N ALA A 620 14.85 -4.40 4.95
CA ALA A 620 14.48 -4.09 3.57
C ALA A 620 14.76 -5.25 2.61
N VAL A 621 13.81 -5.57 1.75
CA VAL A 621 14.02 -6.51 0.65
C VAL A 621 14.53 -5.73 -0.55
N ASN A 622 15.81 -5.92 -0.87
CA ASN A 622 16.53 -5.13 -1.86
C ASN A 622 16.44 -5.71 -3.27
N SER A 623 16.23 -7.03 -3.38
CA SER A 623 16.16 -7.71 -4.67
C SER A 623 15.21 -8.90 -4.62
N VAL A 624 14.42 -9.08 -5.68
CA VAL A 624 13.56 -10.25 -5.85
C VAL A 624 13.71 -10.84 -7.26
N THR A 625 13.61 -12.15 -7.37
CA THR A 625 13.62 -12.83 -8.68
C THR A 625 12.82 -14.11 -8.66
N TRP A 626 12.30 -14.49 -9.83
CA TRP A 626 11.66 -15.79 -10.03
C TRP A 626 12.68 -16.84 -10.43
N SER A 627 12.50 -18.05 -9.93
CA SER A 627 13.16 -19.23 -10.50
C SER A 627 12.76 -19.42 -11.97
N PRO A 628 13.61 -20.03 -12.82
CA PRO A 628 13.31 -20.21 -14.25
C PRO A 628 12.00 -20.96 -14.54
N GLY A 629 11.59 -21.86 -13.64
CA GLY A 629 10.33 -22.60 -13.75
C GLY A 629 9.10 -21.84 -13.24
N GLY A 630 9.28 -20.65 -12.65
CA GLY A 630 8.19 -19.82 -12.11
C GLY A 630 7.54 -20.33 -10.83
N THR A 631 8.08 -21.38 -10.19
CA THR A 631 7.45 -22.00 -9.00
C THR A 631 8.01 -21.49 -7.67
N ARG A 632 9.11 -20.74 -7.71
CA ARG A 632 9.81 -20.23 -6.53
C ARG A 632 10.27 -18.82 -6.76
N ILE A 633 10.40 -18.09 -5.66
CA ILE A 633 10.88 -16.72 -5.59
C ILE A 633 12.12 -16.71 -4.70
N ALA A 634 13.16 -16.00 -5.10
CA ALA A 634 14.29 -15.68 -4.22
C ALA A 634 14.26 -14.19 -3.88
N SER A 635 14.50 -13.86 -2.61
CA SER A 635 14.61 -12.48 -2.13
C SER A 635 15.94 -12.28 -1.41
N GLY A 636 16.62 -11.17 -1.70
CA GLY A 636 17.83 -10.73 -0.99
C GLY A 636 17.53 -9.47 -0.18
N SER A 637 18.07 -9.38 1.04
CA SER A 637 17.73 -8.32 2.00
C SER A 637 18.95 -7.70 2.67
N SER A 638 18.75 -6.51 3.24
CA SER A 638 19.69 -5.81 4.11
C SER A 638 20.09 -6.60 5.37
N ASP A 639 19.32 -7.61 5.76
CA ASP A 639 19.68 -8.54 6.85
C ASP A 639 20.84 -9.51 6.48
N LYS A 640 21.41 -9.36 5.28
CA LYS A 640 22.52 -10.17 4.74
C LYS A 640 22.11 -11.61 4.40
N THR A 641 20.81 -11.87 4.25
CA THR A 641 20.29 -13.19 3.87
C THR A 641 19.66 -13.20 2.49
N VAL A 642 19.64 -14.39 1.89
CA VAL A 642 18.80 -14.71 0.73
C VAL A 642 17.81 -15.77 1.17
N GLN A 643 16.52 -15.51 0.97
CA GLN A 643 15.45 -16.45 1.31
C GLN A 643 14.78 -16.93 0.02
N VAL A 644 14.35 -18.19 0.02
CA VAL A 644 13.65 -18.81 -1.12
C VAL A 644 12.25 -19.22 -0.68
N TRP A 645 11.26 -18.72 -1.39
CA TRP A 645 9.84 -18.92 -1.14
C TRP A 645 9.26 -19.84 -2.20
N GLN A 646 8.34 -20.69 -1.80
CA GLN A 646 7.53 -21.46 -2.73
C GLN A 646 6.33 -20.60 -3.14
N ASP A 647 6.11 -20.46 -4.45
CA ASP A 647 4.89 -19.85 -4.96
C ASP A 647 3.74 -20.85 -4.75
N GLU A 648 2.68 -20.44 -4.05
CA GLU A 648 1.59 -21.32 -3.64
C GLU A 648 0.46 -21.45 -4.68
N GLY A 649 0.66 -20.90 -5.88
CA GLY A 649 -0.16 -21.19 -7.06
C GLY A 649 -0.98 -20.03 -7.54
#